data_AF-A0A922DEV6-F1
#
_entry.id   AF-A0A922DEV6-F1
#
_cell.length_a   1.000
_cell.length_b   1.000
_cell.length_c   1.000
_cell.angle_alpha   90.00
_cell.angle_beta   90.00
_cell.angle_gamma   90.00
#
_symmetry.space_group_name_H-M   'P 1'
#
loop_
_entity.id
_entity.type
_entity.pdbx_description
1 polymer ?
#
loop_
_entity_poly.entity_id
_entity_poly.type
_entity_poly.pdbx_seq_one_letter_code
_entity_poly.pdbx_strand_id
1 'polypeptide(L)'
;MDDFQNPRVQAHAASAVLNFSENCTPDILTPYLDGIVSKLLVLLQNGKQMVQEGALTALASVADSSQEHFQKYYDAVMPYLKAILVNATDKSNRMLRAKSMECISLVGMAVGKEKFRDDAKQVMEVLMSLQGSQLETDDPTTSYMLQAWARLCKCLGQDFLPYMSVVMPPLLQSAQLKPDVTITSASSDNDIEDSDDESMETITLGDKRIGIKTSVLEEKATACNMLCCYADELKEGFFPWIDQVAPTMVPLLKFYFHEEVRKAAVSAMPELLRSAKLAVEKGQAQGRNESYVKQLSDYIIPALVEALHKEPDTEICASMLDSVNECLQISGPFLDESQVRSIVDEIKQVITASSSRKRERAERSKAEDFDAEEGELIKEENEQEEEVFDQVGEILGTLIKTFKASFLPFFDELSSYLTPMWGKDKTPEERRIAICIFDDVAEQCREAALKYYDTFLPFLLEACNDENPDVRQAAVYGLGVCAEYGGSVFKPLVGEALSRLNVVIRHPNALEADNVMAYDNAVSALGKICQFHRDSIDSAQVVPAWLNCLPIKGDLIEAKVVHEQLCSMVERSDVELLGPNNQYLPKIVAVFAEVLCAGKELATEQTVSRMINLLRQLQQTLPPSTLASTWSSLGPQQQLALQSILSQ
;
A
#
# COMPACT_ATOMS: atom_id res chain seq x y z
N MET A 1 -18.62 -24.71 -27.33
CA MET A 1 -19.51 -23.58 -27.70
C MET A 1 -20.30 -23.82 -28.99
N ASP A 2 -19.79 -24.62 -29.95
CA ASP A 2 -20.44 -24.82 -31.27
C ASP A 2 -21.56 -25.88 -31.33
N ASP A 3 -21.93 -26.48 -30.20
CA ASP A 3 -23.02 -27.46 -30.15
C ASP A 3 -24.39 -26.76 -30.09
N PHE A 4 -24.83 -26.22 -31.22
CA PHE A 4 -26.10 -25.50 -31.35
C PHE A 4 -27.34 -26.38 -31.10
N GLN A 5 -27.20 -27.71 -31.08
CA GLN A 5 -28.29 -28.62 -30.78
C GLN A 5 -28.50 -28.78 -29.27
N ASN A 6 -27.49 -28.48 -28.45
CA ASN A 6 -27.54 -28.63 -27.00
C ASN A 6 -27.21 -27.32 -26.27
N PRO A 7 -28.20 -26.42 -26.07
CA PRO A 7 -28.00 -25.14 -25.37
C PRO A 7 -27.36 -25.26 -23.99
N ARG A 8 -27.64 -26.35 -23.25
CA ARG A 8 -27.01 -26.61 -21.94
C ARG A 8 -25.50 -26.78 -22.04
N VAL A 9 -25.03 -27.48 -23.08
CA VAL A 9 -23.60 -27.68 -23.36
C VAL A 9 -22.95 -26.36 -23.75
N GLN A 10 -23.64 -25.52 -24.53
CA GLN A 10 -23.14 -24.18 -24.88
C GLN A 10 -22.95 -23.30 -23.63
N ALA A 11 -23.94 -23.26 -22.74
CA ALA A 11 -23.87 -22.48 -21.51
C ALA A 11 -22.79 -23.01 -20.53
N HIS A 12 -22.64 -24.33 -20.38
CA HIS A 12 -21.56 -24.90 -19.57
C HIS A 12 -20.18 -24.60 -20.18
N ALA A 13 -20.05 -24.63 -21.50
CA ALA A 13 -18.81 -24.24 -22.16
C ALA A 13 -18.46 -22.76 -21.91
N ALA A 14 -19.46 -21.86 -21.89
CA ALA A 14 -19.23 -20.46 -21.53
C ALA A 14 -18.83 -20.32 -20.06
N SER A 15 -19.47 -21.05 -19.14
CA SER A 15 -19.06 -21.10 -17.72
C SER A 15 -17.64 -21.62 -17.52
N ALA A 16 -17.18 -22.57 -18.34
CA ALA A 16 -15.80 -23.03 -18.30
C ALA A 16 -14.81 -21.97 -18.80
N VAL A 17 -15.21 -21.13 -19.77
CA VAL A 17 -14.41 -19.98 -20.21
C VAL A 17 -14.27 -18.96 -19.08
N LEU A 18 -15.36 -18.64 -18.36
CA LEU A 18 -15.35 -17.77 -17.18
C LEU A 18 -14.29 -18.21 -16.16
N ASN A 19 -14.39 -19.44 -15.65
CA ASN A 19 -13.48 -19.96 -14.63
C ASN A 19 -12.02 -19.98 -15.11
N PHE A 20 -11.81 -20.18 -16.42
CA PHE A 20 -10.48 -20.15 -17.03
C PHE A 20 -9.94 -18.72 -17.11
N SER A 21 -10.75 -17.75 -17.57
CA SER A 21 -10.31 -16.37 -17.76
C SER A 21 -10.09 -15.62 -16.44
N GLU A 22 -10.86 -15.88 -15.39
CA GLU A 22 -10.71 -15.22 -14.08
C GLU A 22 -9.28 -15.31 -13.52
N ASN A 23 -8.57 -16.41 -13.80
CA ASN A 23 -7.22 -16.66 -13.30
C ASN A 23 -6.14 -16.54 -14.39
N CYS A 24 -6.46 -15.96 -15.56
CA CYS A 24 -5.50 -15.78 -16.65
C CYS A 24 -4.90 -14.37 -16.66
N THR A 25 -3.61 -14.29 -16.95
CA THR A 25 -2.98 -13.02 -17.28
C THR A 25 -3.28 -12.58 -18.72
N PRO A 26 -3.22 -11.27 -19.03
CA PRO A 26 -3.44 -10.77 -20.38
C PRO A 26 -2.55 -11.47 -21.43
N ASP A 27 -1.29 -11.79 -21.09
CA ASP A 27 -0.33 -12.44 -22.00
C ASP A 27 -0.78 -13.84 -22.45
N ILE A 28 -1.41 -14.60 -21.55
CA ILE A 28 -1.92 -15.94 -21.85
C ILE A 28 -3.18 -15.85 -22.71
N LEU A 29 -4.05 -14.88 -22.42
CA LEU A 29 -5.38 -14.79 -23.01
C LEU A 29 -5.34 -14.15 -24.42
N THR A 30 -4.47 -13.17 -24.63
CA THR A 30 -4.38 -12.35 -25.85
C THR A 30 -4.36 -13.15 -27.17
N PRO A 31 -3.56 -14.24 -27.31
CA PRO A 31 -3.53 -15.04 -28.55
C PRO A 31 -4.86 -15.69 -28.92
N TYR A 32 -5.76 -15.87 -27.95
CA TYR A 32 -7.03 -16.59 -28.12
C TYR A 32 -8.26 -15.66 -28.17
N LEU A 33 -8.10 -14.37 -27.85
CA LEU A 33 -9.20 -13.41 -27.72
C LEU A 33 -10.10 -13.36 -28.96
N ASP A 34 -9.52 -13.31 -30.16
CA ASP A 34 -10.29 -13.26 -31.41
C ASP A 34 -11.27 -14.44 -31.52
N GLY A 35 -10.79 -15.65 -31.21
CA GLY A 35 -11.59 -16.86 -31.25
C GLY A 35 -12.65 -16.90 -30.15
N ILE A 36 -12.26 -16.55 -28.92
CA ILE A 36 -13.15 -16.59 -27.75
C ILE A 36 -14.27 -15.56 -27.91
N VAL A 37 -13.94 -14.29 -28.16
CA VAL A 37 -14.92 -13.20 -28.27
C VAL A 37 -15.88 -13.44 -29.44
N SER A 38 -15.37 -13.90 -30.58
CA SER A 38 -16.23 -14.24 -31.73
C SER A 38 -17.26 -15.32 -31.38
N LYS A 39 -16.87 -16.35 -30.63
CA LYS A 39 -17.79 -17.43 -30.21
C LYS A 39 -18.78 -16.93 -29.16
N LEU A 40 -18.34 -16.14 -28.19
CA LEU A 40 -19.22 -15.57 -27.16
C LEU A 40 -20.26 -14.62 -27.78
N LEU A 41 -19.89 -13.82 -28.78
CA LEU A 41 -20.84 -12.98 -29.51
C LEU A 41 -21.91 -13.80 -30.25
N VAL A 42 -21.55 -14.93 -30.85
CA VAL A 42 -22.51 -15.86 -31.48
C VAL A 42 -23.47 -16.44 -30.43
N LEU A 43 -22.97 -16.79 -29.24
CA LEU A 43 -23.81 -17.28 -28.15
C LEU A 43 -24.74 -16.18 -27.61
N LEU A 44 -24.29 -14.94 -27.55
CA LEU A 44 -25.07 -13.79 -27.09
C LEU A 44 -26.28 -13.50 -28.01
N GLN A 45 -26.16 -13.81 -29.29
CA GLN A 45 -27.23 -13.69 -30.29
C GLN A 45 -28.20 -14.89 -30.30
N ASN A 46 -27.98 -15.91 -29.46
CA ASN A 46 -28.87 -17.05 -29.35
C ASN A 46 -30.21 -16.65 -28.70
N GLY A 47 -31.33 -17.21 -29.17
CA GLY A 47 -32.65 -16.97 -28.58
C GLY A 47 -32.93 -17.68 -27.24
N LYS A 48 -31.94 -18.37 -26.66
CA LYS A 48 -32.06 -19.08 -25.39
C LYS A 48 -31.37 -18.30 -24.27
N GLN A 49 -32.17 -17.79 -23.33
CA GLN A 49 -31.72 -16.99 -22.19
C GLN A 49 -30.52 -17.59 -21.42
N MET A 50 -30.58 -18.89 -21.07
CA MET A 50 -29.47 -19.60 -20.39
C MET A 50 -28.12 -19.46 -21.11
N VAL A 51 -28.13 -19.48 -22.44
CA VAL A 51 -26.91 -19.38 -23.25
C VAL A 51 -26.41 -17.94 -23.27
N GLN A 52 -27.31 -16.97 -23.37
CA GLN A 52 -26.97 -15.55 -23.33
C GLN A 52 -26.40 -15.15 -21.96
N GLU A 53 -27.00 -15.62 -20.87
CA GLU A 53 -26.51 -15.37 -19.51
C GLU A 53 -25.10 -15.94 -19.29
N GLY A 54 -24.85 -17.17 -19.75
CA GLY A 54 -23.50 -17.75 -19.70
C GLY A 54 -22.50 -16.99 -20.55
N ALA A 55 -22.91 -16.54 -21.75
CA ALA A 55 -22.07 -15.76 -22.64
C ALA A 55 -21.71 -14.37 -22.06
N LEU A 56 -22.66 -13.70 -21.41
CA LEU A 56 -22.45 -12.40 -20.77
C LEU A 56 -21.41 -12.48 -19.66
N THR A 57 -21.56 -13.43 -18.73
CA THR A 57 -20.61 -13.57 -17.61
C THR A 57 -19.22 -13.96 -18.11
N ALA A 58 -19.12 -14.88 -19.08
CA ALA A 58 -17.84 -15.24 -19.68
C ALA A 58 -17.19 -14.08 -20.43
N LEU A 59 -17.97 -13.27 -21.15
CA LEU A 59 -17.47 -12.11 -21.87
C LEU A 59 -16.98 -11.01 -20.91
N ALA A 60 -17.68 -10.83 -19.79
CA ALA A 60 -17.29 -9.90 -18.75
C ALA A 60 -15.93 -10.26 -18.13
N SER A 61 -15.73 -11.53 -17.77
CA SER A 61 -14.45 -12.02 -17.25
C SER A 61 -13.33 -11.95 -18.29
N VAL A 62 -13.59 -12.32 -19.55
CA VAL A 62 -12.60 -12.18 -20.64
C VAL A 62 -12.19 -10.72 -20.82
N ALA A 63 -13.12 -9.78 -20.73
CA ALA A 63 -12.81 -8.35 -20.82
C ALA A 63 -11.95 -7.88 -19.64
N ASP A 64 -12.34 -8.23 -18.42
CA ASP A 64 -11.62 -7.85 -17.20
C ASP A 64 -10.16 -8.37 -17.21
N SER A 65 -9.97 -9.65 -17.53
CA SER A 65 -8.64 -10.27 -17.57
C SER A 65 -7.76 -9.86 -18.76
N SER A 66 -8.34 -9.33 -19.85
CA SER A 66 -7.57 -8.86 -21.01
C SER A 66 -7.28 -7.36 -21.01
N GLN A 67 -7.98 -6.60 -20.17
CA GLN A 67 -7.79 -5.16 -19.97
C GLN A 67 -7.77 -4.40 -21.32
N GLU A 68 -6.74 -3.57 -21.56
CA GLU A 68 -6.64 -2.72 -22.75
C GLU A 68 -6.68 -3.50 -24.07
N HIS A 69 -6.28 -4.77 -24.08
CA HIS A 69 -6.35 -5.63 -25.28
C HIS A 69 -7.79 -5.85 -25.75
N PHE A 70 -8.78 -5.67 -24.86
CA PHE A 70 -10.19 -5.80 -25.21
C PHE A 70 -10.71 -4.64 -26.08
N GLN A 71 -9.99 -3.50 -26.17
CA GLN A 71 -10.40 -2.34 -26.97
C GLN A 71 -10.74 -2.69 -28.43
N LYS A 72 -10.03 -3.67 -29.01
CA LYS A 72 -10.26 -4.18 -30.37
C LYS A 72 -11.70 -4.65 -30.61
N TYR A 73 -12.35 -5.19 -29.58
CA TYR A 73 -13.67 -5.84 -29.69
C TYR A 73 -14.82 -4.95 -29.25
N TYR A 74 -14.53 -3.83 -28.60
CA TYR A 74 -15.53 -2.95 -27.98
C TYR A 74 -16.68 -2.57 -28.92
N ASP A 75 -16.34 -2.07 -30.11
CA ASP A 75 -17.33 -1.57 -31.08
C ASP A 75 -18.24 -2.70 -31.62
N ALA A 76 -17.76 -3.94 -31.57
CA ALA A 76 -18.54 -5.12 -31.95
C ALA A 76 -19.41 -5.64 -30.78
N VAL A 77 -18.94 -5.51 -29.54
CA VAL A 77 -19.58 -6.07 -28.34
C VAL A 77 -20.64 -5.15 -27.75
N MET A 78 -20.30 -3.87 -27.52
CA MET A 78 -21.11 -2.94 -26.74
C MET A 78 -22.55 -2.75 -27.28
N PRO A 79 -22.80 -2.70 -28.61
CA PRO A 79 -24.17 -2.58 -29.13
C PRO A 79 -25.10 -3.72 -28.69
N TYR A 80 -24.61 -4.96 -28.62
CA TYR A 80 -25.42 -6.11 -28.18
C TYR A 80 -25.74 -6.03 -26.69
N LEU A 81 -24.75 -5.65 -25.88
CA LEU A 81 -24.94 -5.50 -24.45
C LEU A 81 -25.98 -4.41 -24.15
N LYS A 82 -25.88 -3.25 -24.78
CA LYS A 82 -26.88 -2.17 -24.62
C LYS A 82 -28.27 -2.60 -25.09
N ALA A 83 -28.35 -3.35 -26.19
CA ALA A 83 -29.63 -3.87 -26.67
C ALA A 83 -30.29 -4.82 -25.66
N ILE A 84 -29.51 -5.68 -25.00
CA ILE A 84 -30.03 -6.55 -23.93
C ILE A 84 -30.47 -5.70 -22.74
N LEU A 85 -29.62 -4.78 -22.28
CA LEU A 85 -29.91 -3.90 -21.13
C LEU A 85 -31.23 -3.14 -21.29
N VAL A 86 -31.50 -2.60 -22.49
CA VAL A 86 -32.70 -1.80 -22.79
C VAL A 86 -33.94 -2.66 -23.02
N ASN A 87 -33.82 -3.83 -23.67
CA ASN A 87 -34.98 -4.62 -24.10
C ASN A 87 -35.39 -5.72 -23.11
N ALA A 88 -34.50 -6.15 -22.20
CA ALA A 88 -34.76 -7.21 -21.22
C ALA A 88 -35.58 -6.70 -20.01
N THR A 89 -36.75 -6.09 -20.26
CA THR A 89 -37.58 -5.46 -19.21
C THR A 89 -38.56 -6.41 -18.51
N ASP A 90 -38.82 -7.58 -19.10
CA ASP A 90 -39.75 -8.57 -18.54
C ASP A 90 -39.20 -9.24 -17.27
N LYS A 91 -40.10 -9.64 -16.35
CA LYS A 91 -39.70 -10.31 -15.09
C LYS A 91 -38.82 -11.54 -15.30
N SER A 92 -39.06 -12.34 -16.35
CA SER A 92 -38.26 -13.53 -16.66
C SER A 92 -36.83 -13.19 -17.07
N ASN A 93 -36.56 -11.96 -17.54
CA ASN A 93 -35.28 -11.52 -18.09
C ASN A 93 -34.48 -10.64 -17.12
N ARG A 94 -34.91 -10.50 -15.86
CA ARG A 94 -34.21 -9.68 -14.84
C ARG A 94 -32.75 -10.06 -14.68
N MET A 95 -32.46 -11.36 -14.56
CA MET A 95 -31.09 -11.87 -14.43
C MET A 95 -30.26 -11.60 -15.69
N LEU A 96 -30.83 -11.80 -16.88
CA LEU A 96 -30.19 -11.48 -18.15
C LEU A 96 -29.82 -9.99 -18.23
N ARG A 97 -30.73 -9.10 -17.82
CA ARG A 97 -30.48 -7.66 -17.76
C ARG A 97 -29.39 -7.30 -16.75
N ALA A 98 -29.43 -7.89 -15.56
CA ALA A 98 -28.44 -7.70 -14.50
C ALA A 98 -27.02 -8.12 -14.94
N LYS A 99 -26.89 -9.30 -15.57
CA LYS A 99 -25.62 -9.76 -16.15
C LYS A 99 -25.15 -8.90 -17.30
N SER A 100 -26.06 -8.37 -18.11
CA SER A 100 -25.71 -7.45 -19.20
C SER A 100 -25.16 -6.14 -18.65
N MET A 101 -25.75 -5.62 -17.57
CA MET A 101 -25.29 -4.43 -16.88
C MET A 101 -23.87 -4.60 -16.31
N GLU A 102 -23.64 -5.72 -15.63
CA GLU A 102 -22.30 -6.07 -15.14
C GLU A 102 -21.29 -6.16 -16.28
N CYS A 103 -21.62 -6.89 -17.35
CA CYS A 103 -20.74 -7.06 -18.50
C CYS A 103 -20.38 -5.71 -19.14
N ILE A 104 -21.35 -4.79 -19.28
CA ILE A 104 -21.11 -3.43 -19.77
C ILE A 104 -20.10 -2.70 -18.88
N SER A 105 -20.29 -2.75 -17.57
CA SER A 105 -19.43 -2.04 -16.61
C SER A 105 -17.99 -2.57 -16.61
N LEU A 106 -17.80 -3.90 -16.71
CA LEU A 106 -16.48 -4.54 -16.78
C LEU A 106 -15.80 -4.29 -18.14
N VAL A 107 -16.54 -4.37 -19.24
CA VAL A 107 -16.03 -3.97 -20.56
C VAL A 107 -15.62 -2.50 -20.56
N GLY A 108 -16.41 -1.61 -19.95
CA GLY A 108 -16.08 -0.19 -19.81
C GLY A 108 -14.79 0.05 -19.03
N MET A 109 -14.60 -0.67 -17.93
CA MET A 109 -13.36 -0.67 -17.14
C MET A 109 -12.16 -1.12 -17.98
N ALA A 110 -12.28 -2.25 -18.70
CA ALA A 110 -11.19 -2.81 -19.48
C ALA A 110 -10.71 -1.88 -20.62
N VAL A 111 -11.63 -1.17 -21.27
CA VAL A 111 -11.28 -0.28 -22.40
C VAL A 111 -10.92 1.14 -21.99
N GLY A 112 -11.22 1.52 -20.75
CA GLY A 112 -10.94 2.83 -20.19
C GLY A 112 -11.96 3.93 -20.55
N LYS A 113 -11.89 5.02 -19.77
CA LYS A 113 -12.81 6.17 -19.79
C LYS A 113 -13.07 6.71 -21.20
N GLU A 114 -12.01 6.99 -21.95
CA GLU A 114 -12.12 7.71 -23.23
C GLU A 114 -12.96 6.95 -24.26
N LYS A 115 -12.80 5.63 -24.33
CA LYS A 115 -13.56 4.78 -25.25
C LYS A 115 -15.00 4.58 -24.77
N PHE A 116 -15.20 4.45 -23.45
CA PHE A 116 -16.49 4.10 -22.86
C PHE A 116 -17.43 5.30 -22.63
N ARG A 117 -16.91 6.53 -22.58
CA ARG A 117 -17.61 7.74 -22.09
C ARG A 117 -19.02 7.97 -22.64
N ASP A 118 -19.22 7.87 -23.95
CA ASP A 118 -20.50 8.19 -24.58
C ASP A 118 -21.55 7.10 -24.37
N ASP A 119 -21.11 5.84 -24.30
CA ASP A 119 -21.98 4.72 -23.98
C ASP A 119 -22.28 4.67 -22.47
N ALA A 120 -21.34 5.08 -21.63
CA ALA A 120 -21.54 5.19 -20.18
C ALA A 120 -22.74 6.10 -19.86
N LYS A 121 -22.90 7.23 -20.56
CA LYS A 121 -24.04 8.14 -20.37
C LYS A 121 -25.38 7.44 -20.62
N GLN A 122 -25.49 6.71 -21.73
CA GLN A 122 -26.70 5.95 -22.07
C GLN A 122 -26.98 4.86 -21.04
N VAL A 123 -25.93 4.17 -20.57
CA VAL A 123 -26.05 3.12 -19.55
C VAL A 123 -26.55 3.72 -18.24
N MET A 124 -25.95 4.83 -17.80
CA MET A 124 -26.35 5.53 -16.57
C MET A 124 -27.80 6.03 -16.62
N GLU A 125 -28.26 6.54 -17.77
CA GLU A 125 -29.67 6.92 -17.95
C GLU A 125 -30.63 5.73 -17.74
N VAL A 126 -30.27 4.55 -18.24
CA VAL A 126 -31.04 3.33 -18.00
C VAL A 126 -31.01 2.94 -16.52
N LEU A 127 -29.85 2.99 -15.86
CA LEU A 127 -29.75 2.68 -14.43
C LEU A 127 -30.58 3.62 -13.57
N MET A 128 -30.55 4.93 -13.84
CA MET A 128 -31.37 5.91 -13.14
C MET A 128 -32.87 5.61 -13.32
N SER A 129 -33.30 5.22 -14.52
CA SER A 129 -34.68 4.81 -14.77
C SER A 129 -35.07 3.55 -14.00
N LEU A 130 -34.18 2.57 -13.89
CA LEU A 130 -34.42 1.33 -13.14
C LEU A 130 -34.50 1.60 -11.65
N GLN A 131 -33.62 2.44 -11.12
CA GLN A 131 -33.61 2.80 -9.70
C GLN A 131 -34.84 3.61 -9.29
N GLY A 132 -35.38 4.45 -10.18
CA GLY A 132 -36.64 5.16 -9.96
C GLY A 132 -37.88 4.26 -10.04
N SER A 133 -37.76 3.04 -10.58
CA SER A 133 -38.83 2.04 -10.55
C SER A 133 -38.77 1.26 -9.24
N GLN A 134 -39.91 1.05 -8.57
CA GLN A 134 -39.97 0.22 -7.37
C GLN A 134 -39.69 -1.25 -7.75
N LEU A 135 -38.42 -1.64 -7.69
CA LEU A 135 -38.02 -3.04 -7.80
C LEU A 135 -38.51 -3.80 -6.55
N GLU A 136 -38.84 -5.08 -6.72
CA GLU A 136 -39.20 -5.96 -5.60
C GLU A 136 -37.97 -6.17 -4.70
N THR A 137 -38.17 -6.37 -3.40
CA THR A 137 -37.08 -6.50 -2.41
C THR A 137 -36.08 -7.62 -2.73
N ASP A 138 -36.52 -8.69 -3.41
CA ASP A 138 -35.67 -9.82 -3.80
C ASP A 138 -35.24 -9.76 -5.29
N ASP A 139 -35.34 -8.59 -5.95
CA ASP A 139 -34.91 -8.46 -7.34
C ASP A 139 -33.36 -8.48 -7.44
N PRO A 140 -32.76 -9.47 -8.12
CA PRO A 140 -31.30 -9.57 -8.25
C PRO A 140 -30.70 -8.38 -9.01
N THR A 141 -31.51 -7.61 -9.74
CA THR A 141 -31.02 -6.40 -10.43
C THR A 141 -30.43 -5.39 -9.45
N THR A 142 -30.89 -5.34 -8.19
CA THR A 142 -30.46 -4.34 -7.20
C THR A 142 -28.98 -4.48 -6.85
N SER A 143 -28.51 -5.70 -6.53
CA SER A 143 -27.11 -5.95 -6.17
C SER A 143 -26.16 -5.69 -7.34
N TYR A 144 -26.51 -6.17 -8.53
CA TYR A 144 -25.75 -5.92 -9.77
C TYR A 144 -25.71 -4.44 -10.12
N MET A 145 -26.79 -3.69 -9.86
CA MET A 145 -26.84 -2.24 -10.10
C MET A 145 -25.91 -1.47 -9.17
N LEU A 146 -25.86 -1.84 -7.88
CA LEU A 146 -24.92 -1.22 -6.93
C LEU A 146 -23.47 -1.44 -7.37
N GLN A 147 -23.10 -2.68 -7.72
CA GLN A 147 -21.74 -2.99 -8.20
C GLN A 147 -21.41 -2.30 -9.52
N ALA A 148 -22.38 -2.23 -10.44
CA ALA A 148 -22.21 -1.51 -11.70
C ALA A 148 -21.95 -0.01 -11.44
N TRP A 149 -22.65 0.61 -10.49
CA TRP A 149 -22.39 2.01 -10.14
C TRP A 149 -20.96 2.27 -9.65
N ALA A 150 -20.38 1.39 -8.82
CA ALA A 150 -18.97 1.52 -8.44
C ALA A 150 -18.00 1.40 -9.61
N ARG A 151 -18.19 0.39 -10.47
CA ARG A 151 -17.35 0.20 -11.67
C ARG A 151 -17.47 1.41 -12.62
N LEU A 152 -18.66 1.97 -12.78
CA LEU A 152 -18.89 3.18 -13.55
C LEU A 152 -18.21 4.40 -12.92
N CYS A 153 -18.28 4.56 -11.60
CA CYS A 153 -17.57 5.63 -10.88
C CYS A 153 -16.06 5.53 -11.08
N LYS A 154 -15.49 4.34 -10.87
CA LYS A 154 -14.05 4.08 -11.08
C LYS A 154 -13.61 4.37 -12.51
N CYS A 155 -14.40 3.95 -13.50
CA CYS A 155 -14.10 4.20 -14.91
C CYS A 155 -14.15 5.70 -15.27
N LEU A 156 -15.17 6.42 -14.78
CA LEU A 156 -15.44 7.80 -15.19
C LEU A 156 -14.71 8.85 -14.34
N GLY A 157 -14.36 8.51 -13.10
CA GLY A 157 -13.83 9.43 -12.09
C GLY A 157 -14.74 10.65 -11.91
N GLN A 158 -14.17 11.85 -12.02
CA GLN A 158 -14.89 13.12 -11.85
C GLN A 158 -16.10 13.32 -12.79
N ASP A 159 -16.17 12.63 -13.93
CA ASP A 159 -17.32 12.69 -14.85
C ASP A 159 -18.58 12.02 -14.25
N PHE A 160 -18.42 11.27 -13.15
CA PHE A 160 -19.51 10.61 -12.42
C PHE A 160 -20.27 11.55 -11.47
N LEU A 161 -19.70 12.71 -11.11
CA LEU A 161 -20.28 13.64 -10.14
C LEU A 161 -21.76 14.05 -10.41
N PRO A 162 -22.21 14.26 -11.67
CA PRO A 162 -23.59 14.61 -11.95
C PRO A 162 -24.62 13.55 -11.49
N TYR A 163 -24.19 12.30 -11.33
CA TYR A 163 -25.07 11.16 -11.00
C TYR A 163 -25.15 10.88 -9.50
N MET A 164 -24.26 11.47 -8.70
CA MET A 164 -24.17 11.24 -7.25
C MET A 164 -25.47 11.53 -6.51
N SER A 165 -26.24 12.53 -6.96
CA SER A 165 -27.53 12.89 -6.34
C SER A 165 -28.59 11.79 -6.43
N VAL A 166 -28.46 10.87 -7.39
CA VAL A 166 -29.33 9.71 -7.55
C VAL A 166 -28.77 8.49 -6.81
N VAL A 167 -27.45 8.29 -6.88
CA VAL A 167 -26.81 7.07 -6.36
C VAL A 167 -26.64 7.09 -4.83
N MET A 168 -26.36 8.24 -4.24
CA MET A 168 -26.07 8.35 -2.81
C MET A 168 -27.24 8.07 -1.87
N PRO A 169 -28.49 8.55 -2.13
CA PRO A 169 -29.61 8.32 -1.22
C PRO A 169 -29.93 6.85 -0.90
N PRO A 170 -30.11 5.94 -1.87
CA PRO A 170 -30.35 4.52 -1.53
C PRO A 170 -29.13 3.87 -0.87
N LEU A 171 -27.93 4.30 -1.24
CA LEU A 171 -26.71 3.74 -0.67
C LEU A 171 -26.58 4.06 0.82
N LEU A 172 -26.87 5.30 1.20
CA LEU A 172 -26.95 5.71 2.59
C LEU A 172 -28.06 4.97 3.34
N GLN A 173 -29.19 4.70 2.69
CA GLN A 173 -30.27 3.91 3.28
C GLN A 173 -29.83 2.47 3.59
N SER A 174 -29.19 1.78 2.63
CA SER A 174 -28.66 0.43 2.82
C SER A 174 -27.54 0.40 3.87
N ALA A 175 -26.64 1.39 3.86
CA ALA A 175 -25.60 1.53 4.88
C ALA A 175 -26.15 1.83 6.28
N GLN A 176 -27.40 2.30 6.40
CA GLN A 176 -28.08 2.56 7.67
C GLN A 176 -29.02 1.42 8.12
N LEU A 177 -29.10 0.32 7.36
CA LEU A 177 -29.87 -0.85 7.78
C LEU A 177 -29.43 -1.32 9.16
N LYS A 178 -30.43 -1.65 9.98
CA LYS A 178 -30.22 -2.19 11.32
C LYS A 178 -30.13 -3.71 11.22
N PRO A 179 -29.22 -4.35 11.99
CA PRO A 179 -29.17 -5.80 12.05
C PRO A 179 -30.52 -6.30 12.59
N ASP A 180 -31.08 -7.31 11.93
CA ASP A 180 -32.25 -8.03 12.44
C ASP A 180 -31.76 -9.14 13.37
N VAL A 181 -31.94 -8.92 14.68
CA VAL A 181 -31.40 -9.77 15.74
C VAL A 181 -32.54 -10.33 16.56
N THR A 182 -32.63 -11.67 16.61
CA THR A 182 -33.53 -12.38 17.51
C THR A 182 -32.72 -12.99 18.65
N ILE A 183 -33.20 -12.83 19.89
CA ILE A 183 -32.55 -13.42 21.07
C ILE A 183 -33.52 -14.38 21.72
N THR A 184 -33.13 -15.65 21.83
CA THR A 184 -33.90 -16.70 22.50
C THR A 184 -33.06 -17.40 23.56
N SER A 185 -33.72 -18.22 24.38
CA SER A 185 -33.04 -19.05 25.38
C SER A 185 -32.42 -20.27 24.70
N ALA A 186 -31.16 -20.58 25.01
CA ALA A 186 -30.49 -21.79 24.52
C ALA A 186 -31.08 -23.08 25.12
N SER A 187 -31.90 -22.98 26.17
CA SER A 187 -32.55 -24.11 26.85
C SER A 187 -34.00 -24.37 26.44
N SER A 188 -34.56 -23.52 25.58
CA SER A 188 -35.85 -23.80 24.95
C SER A 188 -35.62 -24.60 23.67
N ASP A 189 -36.29 -25.75 23.54
CA ASP A 189 -36.45 -26.54 22.29
C ASP A 189 -37.20 -25.75 21.18
N ASN A 190 -37.21 -24.41 21.23
CA ASN A 190 -37.80 -23.57 20.20
C ASN A 190 -36.79 -23.42 19.04
N ASP A 191 -36.85 -24.36 18.09
CA ASP A 191 -37.05 -24.18 16.64
C ASP A 191 -36.53 -22.90 15.95
N ILE A 192 -35.40 -22.30 16.35
CA ILE A 192 -34.66 -21.42 15.40
C ILE A 192 -33.91 -22.28 14.38
N GLU A 193 -33.48 -23.49 14.77
CA GLU A 193 -32.89 -24.46 13.82
C GLU A 193 -33.91 -24.96 12.78
N ASP A 194 -35.22 -24.77 13.02
CA ASP A 194 -36.33 -25.14 12.13
C ASP A 194 -36.89 -23.94 11.33
N SER A 195 -36.23 -22.77 11.35
CA SER A 195 -36.60 -21.73 10.39
C SER A 195 -36.08 -22.11 9.00
N ASP A 196 -36.99 -22.40 8.06
CA ASP A 196 -36.70 -22.57 6.61
C ASP A 196 -36.05 -21.31 5.96
N ASP A 197 -35.72 -20.26 6.73
CA ASP A 197 -35.03 -19.07 6.24
C ASP A 197 -33.51 -19.33 6.25
N GLU A 198 -32.98 -19.83 5.13
CA GLU A 198 -31.54 -20.04 4.87
C GLU A 198 -30.69 -18.78 5.12
N SER A 199 -31.30 -17.59 5.26
CA SER A 199 -30.61 -16.32 5.53
C SER A 199 -30.42 -15.98 7.01
N MET A 200 -30.76 -16.89 7.93
CA MET A 200 -30.62 -16.67 9.38
C MET A 200 -29.53 -17.56 10.01
N GLU A 201 -28.48 -16.94 10.53
CA GLU A 201 -27.42 -17.63 11.27
C GLU A 201 -27.64 -17.52 12.78
N THR A 202 -27.31 -18.57 13.54
CA THR A 202 -27.45 -18.57 15.00
C THR A 202 -26.13 -18.75 15.73
N ILE A 203 -25.87 -17.86 16.68
CA ILE A 203 -24.71 -17.90 17.57
C ILE A 203 -25.20 -18.19 18.98
N THR A 204 -24.61 -19.17 19.66
CA THR A 204 -24.94 -19.47 21.06
C THR A 204 -23.90 -18.84 21.99
N LEU A 205 -24.35 -17.94 22.86
CA LEU A 205 -23.52 -17.25 23.85
C LEU A 205 -24.07 -17.52 25.26
N GLY A 206 -23.49 -18.51 25.94
CA GLY A 206 -23.92 -18.94 27.26
C GLY A 206 -25.33 -19.55 27.24
N ASP A 207 -26.27 -18.93 27.94
CA ASP A 207 -27.68 -19.36 28.04
C ASP A 207 -28.58 -18.73 26.96
N LYS A 208 -28.01 -17.95 26.04
CA LYS A 208 -28.73 -17.25 24.99
C LYS A 208 -28.31 -17.75 23.61
N ARG A 209 -29.29 -17.80 22.70
CA ARG A 209 -29.09 -18.02 21.27
C ARG A 209 -29.47 -16.73 20.54
N ILE A 210 -28.57 -16.23 19.71
CA ILE A 210 -28.70 -14.99 18.95
C ILE A 210 -28.84 -15.37 17.49
N GLY A 211 -30.02 -15.17 16.89
CA GLY A 211 -30.24 -15.31 15.46
C GLY A 211 -30.02 -13.99 14.75
N ILE A 212 -29.27 -14.00 13.65
CA ILE A 212 -28.89 -12.82 12.87
C ILE A 212 -29.25 -13.07 11.41
N LYS A 213 -29.99 -12.14 10.80
CA LYS A 213 -30.29 -12.21 9.36
C LYS A 213 -29.11 -11.70 8.53
N THR A 214 -28.36 -12.61 7.90
CA THR A 214 -27.11 -12.32 7.19
C THR A 214 -27.32 -11.51 5.90
N SER A 215 -28.41 -11.77 5.16
CA SER A 215 -28.72 -11.06 3.91
C SER A 215 -28.79 -9.53 4.06
N VAL A 216 -29.32 -9.04 5.18
CA VAL A 216 -29.37 -7.60 5.49
C VAL A 216 -27.98 -7.03 5.75
N LEU A 217 -27.09 -7.83 6.32
CA LEU A 217 -25.72 -7.44 6.63
C LEU A 217 -24.84 -7.43 5.37
N GLU A 218 -25.04 -8.35 4.44
CA GLU A 218 -24.37 -8.35 3.14
C GLU A 218 -24.72 -7.12 2.30
N GLU A 219 -26.01 -6.73 2.28
CA GLU A 219 -26.45 -5.50 1.63
C GLU A 219 -25.78 -4.27 2.26
N LYS A 220 -25.76 -4.22 3.59
CA LYS A 220 -25.09 -3.15 4.35
C LYS A 220 -23.59 -3.10 4.07
N ALA A 221 -22.90 -4.24 4.07
CA ALA A 221 -21.47 -4.36 3.78
C ALA A 221 -21.16 -3.86 2.36
N THR A 222 -21.94 -4.31 1.38
CA THR A 222 -21.86 -3.84 0.00
C THR A 222 -22.01 -2.32 -0.05
N ALA A 223 -23.02 -1.77 0.63
CA ALA A 223 -23.26 -0.34 0.62
C ALA A 223 -22.10 0.47 1.23
N CYS A 224 -21.52 -0.01 2.34
CA CYS A 224 -20.37 0.62 2.98
C CYS A 224 -19.12 0.59 2.08
N ASN A 225 -18.87 -0.54 1.42
CA ASN A 225 -17.79 -0.68 0.45
C ASN A 225 -17.92 0.33 -0.70
N MET A 226 -19.12 0.49 -1.26
CA MET A 226 -19.33 1.48 -2.34
C MET A 226 -19.14 2.92 -1.85
N LEU A 227 -19.54 3.26 -0.62
CA LEU A 227 -19.28 4.58 -0.05
C LEU A 227 -17.78 4.86 0.06
N CYS A 228 -16.99 3.86 0.47
CA CYS A 228 -15.53 3.93 0.48
C CYS A 228 -14.97 4.13 -0.93
N CYS A 229 -15.38 3.30 -1.90
CA CYS A 229 -14.92 3.41 -3.28
C CYS A 229 -15.23 4.79 -3.90
N TYR A 230 -16.41 5.35 -3.63
CA TYR A 230 -16.73 6.69 -4.13
C TYR A 230 -15.87 7.79 -3.50
N ALA A 231 -15.52 7.67 -2.22
CA ALA A 231 -14.61 8.62 -1.59
C ALA A 231 -13.21 8.58 -2.21
N ASP A 232 -12.65 7.38 -2.40
CA ASP A 232 -11.33 7.20 -3.03
C ASP A 232 -11.30 7.68 -4.50
N GLU A 233 -12.26 7.25 -5.31
CA GLU A 233 -12.26 7.54 -6.76
C GLU A 233 -12.62 9.00 -7.06
N LEU A 234 -13.53 9.61 -6.29
CA LEU A 234 -14.00 10.97 -6.53
C LEU A 234 -13.22 12.04 -5.77
N LYS A 235 -12.43 11.68 -4.76
CA LYS A 235 -11.52 12.60 -4.05
C LYS A 235 -12.24 13.89 -3.63
N GLU A 236 -11.75 15.06 -4.03
CA GLU A 236 -12.37 16.34 -3.72
C GLU A 236 -13.85 16.45 -4.13
N GLY A 237 -14.26 15.73 -5.18
CA GLY A 237 -15.63 15.70 -5.67
C GLY A 237 -16.60 14.99 -4.71
N PHE A 238 -16.10 14.14 -3.81
CA PHE A 238 -16.91 13.48 -2.79
C PHE A 238 -17.27 14.41 -1.61
N PHE A 239 -16.57 15.54 -1.48
CA PHE A 239 -16.73 16.49 -0.37
C PHE A 239 -18.19 16.82 0.03
N PRO A 240 -19.13 17.08 -0.91
CA PRO A 240 -20.51 17.42 -0.55
C PRO A 240 -21.26 16.36 0.25
N TRP A 241 -20.78 15.11 0.26
CA TRP A 241 -21.43 13.96 0.89
C TRP A 241 -20.85 13.61 2.27
N ILE A 242 -19.67 14.15 2.61
CA ILE A 242 -18.94 13.77 3.83
C ILE A 242 -19.80 13.96 5.09
N ASP A 243 -20.57 15.05 5.19
CA ASP A 243 -21.42 15.32 6.36
C ASP A 243 -22.56 14.30 6.57
N GLN A 244 -22.95 13.56 5.53
CA GLN A 244 -23.95 12.49 5.63
C GLN A 244 -23.29 11.12 5.82
N VAL A 245 -22.14 10.92 5.17
CA VAL A 245 -21.42 9.66 5.16
C VAL A 245 -20.66 9.43 6.47
N ALA A 246 -19.92 10.43 6.97
CA ALA A 246 -19.12 10.26 8.19
C ALA A 246 -19.96 9.86 9.41
N PRO A 247 -21.12 10.49 9.71
CA PRO A 247 -21.97 10.05 10.83
C PRO A 247 -22.59 8.66 10.63
N THR A 248 -22.67 8.18 9.38
CA THR A 248 -23.15 6.84 9.05
C THR A 248 -22.04 5.80 9.23
N MET A 249 -20.83 6.08 8.76
CA MET A 249 -19.71 5.14 8.70
C MET A 249 -18.93 5.04 10.02
N VAL A 250 -18.71 6.14 10.75
CA VAL A 250 -17.89 6.13 11.98
C VAL A 250 -18.44 5.18 13.06
N PRO A 251 -19.76 5.10 13.33
CA PRO A 251 -20.29 4.11 14.26
C PRO A 251 -20.07 2.65 13.83
N LEU A 252 -19.88 2.40 12.52
CA LEU A 252 -19.72 1.06 11.97
C LEU A 252 -18.35 0.46 12.24
N LEU A 253 -17.37 1.25 12.66
CA LEU A 253 -16.08 0.77 13.17
C LEU A 253 -16.25 -0.25 14.32
N LYS A 254 -17.35 -0.15 15.08
CA LYS A 254 -17.69 -1.03 16.21
C LYS A 254 -18.88 -1.94 15.90
N PHE A 255 -19.14 -2.22 14.63
CA PHE A 255 -20.24 -3.07 14.20
C PHE A 255 -19.85 -4.55 14.23
N TYR A 256 -19.75 -5.13 15.43
CA TYR A 256 -19.29 -6.51 15.66
C TYR A 256 -20.25 -7.61 15.15
N PHE A 257 -21.27 -7.26 14.38
CA PHE A 257 -22.17 -8.23 13.74
C PHE A 257 -21.66 -8.69 12.37
N HIS A 258 -20.74 -7.94 11.74
CA HIS A 258 -20.24 -8.28 10.41
C HIS A 258 -18.86 -7.67 10.17
N GLU A 259 -17.88 -8.51 9.82
CA GLU A 259 -16.48 -8.11 9.58
C GLU A 259 -16.34 -7.17 8.38
N GLU A 260 -16.94 -7.50 7.24
CA GLU A 260 -16.84 -6.65 6.04
C GLU A 260 -17.42 -5.23 6.22
N VAL A 261 -18.41 -5.06 7.10
CA VAL A 261 -18.93 -3.72 7.44
C VAL A 261 -17.88 -2.93 8.21
N ARG A 262 -17.15 -3.57 9.14
CA ARG A 262 -16.05 -2.94 9.88
C ARG A 262 -14.89 -2.64 8.96
N LYS A 263 -14.43 -3.60 8.13
CA LYS A 263 -13.36 -3.40 7.13
C LYS A 263 -13.68 -2.22 6.22
N ALA A 264 -14.89 -2.17 5.66
CA ALA A 264 -15.34 -1.04 4.82
C ALA A 264 -15.36 0.30 5.56
N ALA A 265 -15.78 0.31 6.83
CA ALA A 265 -15.76 1.51 7.65
C ALA A 265 -14.33 1.99 7.92
N VAL A 266 -13.42 1.08 8.25
CA VAL A 266 -12.00 1.37 8.50
C VAL A 266 -11.34 1.98 7.27
N SER A 267 -11.52 1.38 6.09
CA SER A 267 -10.97 1.91 4.83
C SER A 267 -11.56 3.26 4.43
N ALA A 268 -12.83 3.54 4.78
CA ALA A 268 -13.45 4.81 4.43
C ALA A 268 -12.89 6.01 5.22
N MET A 269 -12.35 5.80 6.42
CA MET A 269 -11.91 6.89 7.30
C MET A 269 -10.85 7.81 6.67
N PRO A 270 -9.69 7.30 6.18
CA PRO A 270 -8.70 8.14 5.52
C PRO A 270 -9.24 8.78 4.25
N GLU A 271 -10.08 8.09 3.47
CA GLU A 271 -10.65 8.64 2.24
C GLU A 271 -11.56 9.84 2.48
N LEU A 272 -12.35 9.82 3.56
CA LEU A 272 -13.17 10.97 3.95
C LEU A 272 -12.30 12.18 4.31
N LEU A 273 -11.21 11.98 5.09
CA LEU A 273 -10.27 13.05 5.43
C LEU A 273 -9.53 13.58 4.20
N ARG A 274 -9.06 12.68 3.33
CA ARG A 274 -8.35 13.00 2.10
C ARG A 274 -9.23 13.81 1.15
N SER A 275 -10.47 13.38 0.95
CA SER A 275 -11.48 14.09 0.16
C SER A 275 -11.73 15.50 0.72
N ALA A 276 -11.85 15.64 2.04
CA ALA A 276 -12.01 16.94 2.69
C ALA A 276 -10.80 17.86 2.49
N LYS A 277 -9.59 17.34 2.71
CA LYS A 277 -8.34 18.09 2.56
C LYS A 277 -8.13 18.57 1.11
N LEU A 278 -8.30 17.67 0.15
CA LEU A 278 -8.17 18.01 -1.27
C LEU A 278 -9.20 19.06 -1.72
N ALA A 279 -10.44 18.97 -1.24
CA ALA A 279 -11.46 19.97 -1.54
C ALA A 279 -11.09 21.36 -0.97
N VAL A 280 -10.50 21.42 0.22
CA VAL A 280 -10.01 22.69 0.81
C VAL A 280 -8.83 23.24 0.00
N GLU A 281 -7.82 22.42 -0.29
CA GLU A 281 -6.62 22.82 -1.04
C GLU A 281 -6.96 23.31 -2.46
N LYS A 282 -7.95 22.69 -3.11
CA LYS A 282 -8.42 23.07 -4.46
C LYS A 282 -9.48 24.19 -4.45
N GLY A 283 -9.88 24.70 -3.28
CA GLY A 283 -10.89 25.75 -3.16
C GLY A 283 -12.31 25.32 -3.53
N GLN A 284 -12.60 24.02 -3.48
CA GLN A 284 -13.90 23.41 -3.82
C GLN A 284 -14.77 23.11 -2.59
N ALA A 285 -14.24 23.34 -1.38
CA ALA A 285 -14.89 23.05 -0.11
C ALA A 285 -16.06 23.99 0.28
N GLN A 286 -16.69 24.67 -0.69
CA GLN A 286 -17.90 25.49 -0.49
C GLN A 286 -17.80 26.51 0.67
N GLY A 287 -16.62 27.10 0.87
CA GLY A 287 -16.36 28.08 1.94
C GLY A 287 -15.85 27.47 3.25
N ARG A 288 -15.71 26.15 3.35
CA ARG A 288 -14.97 25.49 4.44
C ARG A 288 -13.46 25.60 4.22
N ASN A 289 -12.71 25.48 5.31
CA ASN A 289 -11.26 25.61 5.33
C ASN A 289 -10.64 24.49 6.20
N GLU A 290 -9.35 24.61 6.52
CA GLU A 290 -8.61 23.64 7.34
C GLU A 290 -9.28 23.32 8.69
N SER A 291 -10.05 24.24 9.26
CA SER A 291 -10.78 23.96 10.52
C SER A 291 -11.84 22.86 10.36
N TYR A 292 -12.40 22.69 9.16
CA TYR A 292 -13.32 21.59 8.88
C TYR A 292 -12.57 20.25 8.81
N VAL A 293 -11.41 20.22 8.16
CA VAL A 293 -10.55 19.02 8.11
C VAL A 293 -10.14 18.62 9.52
N LYS A 294 -9.78 19.61 10.36
CA LYS A 294 -9.53 19.36 11.79
C LYS A 294 -10.75 18.79 12.51
N GLN A 295 -11.94 19.39 12.37
CA GLN A 295 -13.17 18.88 13.00
C GLN A 295 -13.49 17.45 12.60
N LEU A 296 -13.31 17.11 11.32
CA LEU A 296 -13.50 15.76 10.82
C LEU A 296 -12.45 14.80 11.40
N SER A 297 -11.20 15.23 11.50
CA SER A 297 -10.12 14.46 12.15
C SER A 297 -10.40 14.23 13.64
N ASP A 298 -10.90 15.26 14.34
CA ASP A 298 -11.29 15.20 15.75
C ASP A 298 -12.48 14.25 16.00
N TYR A 299 -13.24 13.93 14.95
CA TYR A 299 -14.33 12.95 15.01
C TYR A 299 -13.86 11.53 14.66
N ILE A 300 -13.04 11.39 13.62
CA ILE A 300 -12.63 10.09 13.06
C ILE A 300 -11.55 9.40 13.90
N ILE A 301 -10.44 10.10 14.20
CA ILE A 301 -9.27 9.48 14.83
C ILE A 301 -9.62 8.90 16.22
N PRO A 302 -10.31 9.63 17.12
CA PRO A 302 -10.67 9.06 18.40
C PRO A 302 -11.60 7.85 18.29
N ALA A 303 -12.49 7.82 17.29
CA ALA A 303 -13.38 6.70 17.06
C ALA A 303 -12.65 5.45 16.56
N LEU A 304 -11.64 5.63 15.69
CA LEU A 304 -10.74 4.56 15.25
C LEU A 304 -9.95 3.99 16.44
N VAL A 305 -9.31 4.85 17.23
CA VAL A 305 -8.53 4.42 18.41
C VAL A 305 -9.40 3.66 19.41
N GLU A 306 -10.63 4.14 19.67
CA GLU A 306 -11.55 3.42 20.57
C GLU A 306 -12.06 2.09 19.99
N ALA A 307 -12.19 1.99 18.66
CA ALA A 307 -12.56 0.75 18.00
C ALA A 307 -11.42 -0.28 18.06
N LEU A 308 -10.19 0.16 17.75
CA LEU A 308 -8.97 -0.64 17.82
C LEU A 308 -8.78 -1.30 19.20
N HIS A 309 -9.05 -0.55 20.27
CA HIS A 309 -8.95 -1.07 21.65
C HIS A 309 -9.79 -2.32 21.93
N LYS A 310 -10.88 -2.51 21.17
CA LYS A 310 -11.87 -3.57 21.38
C LYS A 310 -11.95 -4.53 20.20
N GLU A 311 -11.09 -4.38 19.21
CA GLU A 311 -11.12 -5.18 17.99
C GLU A 311 -10.59 -6.60 18.30
N PRO A 312 -11.44 -7.64 18.20
CA PRO A 312 -11.01 -9.01 18.47
C PRO A 312 -10.18 -9.63 17.34
N ASP A 313 -10.35 -9.17 16.10
CA ASP A 313 -9.73 -9.77 14.93
C ASP A 313 -8.38 -9.10 14.62
N THR A 314 -7.32 -9.91 14.51
CA THR A 314 -5.95 -9.40 14.31
C THR A 314 -5.75 -8.77 12.93
N GLU A 315 -6.40 -9.28 11.89
CA GLU A 315 -6.34 -8.74 10.53
C GLU A 315 -7.03 -7.36 10.47
N ILE A 316 -8.18 -7.22 11.14
CA ILE A 316 -8.89 -5.94 11.26
C ILE A 316 -8.10 -4.99 12.17
N CYS A 317 -7.43 -5.46 13.23
CA CYS A 317 -6.53 -4.64 14.03
C CYS A 317 -5.43 -4.01 13.17
N ALA A 318 -4.76 -4.80 12.34
CA ALA A 318 -3.76 -4.30 11.39
C ALA A 318 -4.35 -3.26 10.44
N SER A 319 -5.51 -3.55 9.84
CA SER A 319 -6.23 -2.60 8.96
C SER A 319 -6.61 -1.29 9.68
N MET A 320 -6.98 -1.35 10.96
CA MET A 320 -7.29 -0.18 11.78
C MET A 320 -6.03 0.64 12.08
N LEU A 321 -4.90 -0.01 12.36
CA LEU A 321 -3.62 0.66 12.57
C LEU A 321 -3.15 1.40 11.30
N ASP A 322 -3.25 0.74 10.14
CA ASP A 322 -2.96 1.36 8.84
C ASP A 322 -3.85 2.58 8.59
N SER A 323 -5.17 2.43 8.79
CA SER A 323 -6.13 3.53 8.67
C SER A 323 -5.82 4.70 9.63
N VAL A 324 -5.39 4.41 10.87
CA VAL A 324 -4.90 5.43 11.79
C VAL A 324 -3.64 6.12 11.24
N ASN A 325 -2.67 5.38 10.73
CA ASN A 325 -1.46 5.92 10.12
C ASN A 325 -1.78 6.84 8.93
N GLU A 326 -2.62 6.40 8.01
CA GLU A 326 -3.07 7.22 6.86
C GLU A 326 -3.76 8.50 7.32
N CYS A 327 -4.65 8.40 8.31
CA CYS A 327 -5.28 9.58 8.91
C CYS A 327 -4.23 10.55 9.47
N LEU A 328 -3.20 10.06 10.16
CA LEU A 328 -2.10 10.87 10.69
C LEU A 328 -1.26 11.53 9.60
N GLN A 329 -0.99 10.86 8.48
CA GLN A 329 -0.29 11.47 7.35
C GLN A 329 -1.11 12.62 6.73
N ILE A 330 -2.45 12.53 6.79
CA ILE A 330 -3.35 13.57 6.27
C ILE A 330 -3.47 14.75 7.23
N SER A 331 -3.70 14.48 8.53
CA SER A 331 -4.10 15.48 9.52
C SER A 331 -3.11 15.69 10.68
N GLY A 332 -1.94 15.03 10.67
CA GLY A 332 -0.91 15.04 11.71
C GLY A 332 -0.64 16.41 12.34
N PRO A 333 -0.39 17.49 11.55
CA PRO A 333 -0.17 18.83 12.08
C PRO A 333 -1.34 19.46 12.85
N PHE A 334 -2.55 18.90 12.73
CA PHE A 334 -3.76 19.38 13.40
C PHE A 334 -4.05 18.66 14.71
N LEU A 335 -3.33 17.57 15.03
CA LEU A 335 -3.55 16.82 16.26
C LEU A 335 -3.04 17.59 17.48
N ASP A 336 -3.82 17.52 18.55
CA ASP A 336 -3.39 18.01 19.86
C ASP A 336 -2.68 16.93 20.68
N GLU A 337 -2.04 17.36 21.77
CA GLU A 337 -1.28 16.46 22.66
C GLU A 337 -2.14 15.34 23.25
N SER A 338 -3.44 15.57 23.47
CA SER A 338 -4.34 14.56 24.03
C SER A 338 -4.67 13.46 23.02
N GLN A 339 -4.82 13.82 21.75
CA GLN A 339 -5.00 12.87 20.66
C GLN A 339 -3.74 12.03 20.46
N VAL A 340 -2.56 12.67 20.42
CA VAL A 340 -1.27 11.96 20.35
C VAL A 340 -1.09 11.01 21.52
N ARG A 341 -1.42 11.44 22.75
CA ARG A 341 -1.38 10.59 23.93
C ARG A 341 -2.29 9.38 23.81
N SER A 342 -3.54 9.58 23.36
CA SER A 342 -4.49 8.48 23.18
C SER A 342 -3.99 7.44 22.19
N ILE A 343 -3.36 7.87 21.09
CA ILE A 343 -2.78 6.96 20.09
C ILE A 343 -1.59 6.21 20.69
N VAL A 344 -0.68 6.91 21.37
CA VAL A 344 0.49 6.31 22.00
C VAL A 344 0.10 5.29 23.07
N ASP A 345 -0.91 5.60 23.88
CA ASP A 345 -1.41 4.68 24.90
C ASP A 345 -2.06 3.45 24.27
N GLU A 346 -2.75 3.59 23.13
CA GLU A 346 -3.30 2.46 22.39
C GLU A 346 -2.20 1.59 21.77
N ILE A 347 -1.15 2.19 21.19
CA ILE A 347 0.02 1.44 20.68
C ILE A 347 0.66 0.58 21.79
N LYS A 348 0.77 1.12 23.01
CA LYS A 348 1.28 0.33 24.17
C LYS A 348 0.37 -0.87 24.45
N GLN A 349 -0.95 -0.71 24.34
CA GLN A 349 -1.90 -1.82 24.52
C GLN A 349 -1.76 -2.86 23.42
N VAL A 350 -1.64 -2.45 22.15
CA VAL A 350 -1.43 -3.33 21.00
C VAL A 350 -0.17 -4.18 21.17
N ILE A 351 0.97 -3.56 21.52
CA ILE A 351 2.24 -4.28 21.77
C ILE A 351 2.09 -5.28 22.93
N THR A 352 1.38 -4.88 23.99
CA THR A 352 1.14 -5.74 25.17
C THR A 352 0.23 -6.92 24.82
N ALA A 353 -0.84 -6.70 24.05
CA ALA A 353 -1.76 -7.73 23.60
C ALA A 353 -1.07 -8.73 22.67
N SER A 354 -0.30 -8.25 21.69
CA SER A 354 0.50 -9.09 20.79
C SER A 354 1.50 -9.96 21.56
N SER A 355 2.18 -9.38 22.55
CA SER A 355 3.07 -10.14 23.45
C SER A 355 2.34 -11.25 24.20
N SER A 356 1.09 -11.04 24.60
CA SER A 356 0.27 -12.07 25.26
C SER A 356 -0.14 -13.17 24.28
N ARG A 357 -0.61 -12.81 23.08
CA ARG A 357 -0.98 -13.78 22.04
C ARG A 357 0.21 -14.62 21.60
N LYS A 358 1.41 -14.02 21.48
CA LYS A 358 2.65 -14.74 21.21
C LYS A 358 2.95 -15.82 22.26
N ARG A 359 2.71 -15.54 23.54
CA ARG A 359 2.86 -16.54 24.62
C ARG A 359 1.85 -17.67 24.49
N GLU A 360 0.59 -17.35 24.21
CA GLU A 360 -0.46 -18.35 23.98
C GLU A 360 -0.13 -19.27 22.81
N ARG A 361 0.28 -18.71 21.66
CA ARG A 361 0.71 -19.49 20.49
C ARG A 361 1.92 -20.38 20.80
N ALA A 362 2.86 -19.90 21.60
CA ALA A 362 4.01 -20.69 22.05
C ALA A 362 3.64 -21.82 23.05
N GLU A 363 2.52 -21.70 23.77
CA GLU A 363 1.96 -22.75 24.61
C GLU A 363 1.19 -23.77 23.77
N ARG A 364 0.37 -23.32 22.80
CA ARG A 364 -0.33 -24.17 21.81
C ARG A 364 0.64 -25.05 21.02
N SER A 365 1.78 -24.49 20.61
CA SER A 365 2.85 -25.22 19.90
C SER A 365 3.49 -26.37 20.72
N LYS A 366 3.20 -26.46 22.03
CA LYS A 366 3.73 -27.50 22.94
C LYS A 366 2.62 -28.42 23.46
N ALA A 367 1.38 -28.24 23.01
CA ALA A 367 0.26 -29.05 23.45
C ALA A 367 0.39 -30.50 22.94
N GLU A 368 -0.21 -31.45 23.66
CA GLU A 368 -0.12 -32.88 23.31
C GLU A 368 -0.88 -33.22 22.01
N ASP A 369 -1.86 -32.38 21.65
CA ASP A 369 -2.70 -32.45 20.46
C ASP A 369 -2.20 -31.57 19.30
N PHE A 370 -1.01 -30.98 19.41
CA PHE A 370 -0.42 -30.20 18.32
C PHE A 370 -0.20 -31.08 17.08
N ASP A 371 -0.86 -30.71 15.98
CA ASP A 371 -0.76 -31.38 14.69
C ASP A 371 -0.37 -30.41 13.56
N ALA A 372 -0.40 -30.89 12.33
CA ALA A 372 -0.01 -30.09 11.17
C ALA A 372 -1.02 -28.97 10.85
N GLU A 373 -2.31 -29.17 11.15
CA GLU A 373 -3.36 -28.18 10.91
C GLU A 373 -3.20 -27.01 11.89
N GLU A 374 -2.99 -27.32 13.17
CA GLU A 374 -2.67 -26.33 14.20
C GLU A 374 -1.35 -25.58 13.91
N GLY A 375 -0.36 -26.28 13.32
CA GLY A 375 0.88 -25.66 12.87
C GLY A 375 0.71 -24.61 11.78
N GLU A 376 -0.16 -24.85 10.80
CA GLU A 376 -0.47 -23.87 9.74
C GLU A 376 -1.28 -22.68 10.30
N LEU A 377 -2.26 -22.93 11.18
CA LEU A 377 -3.01 -21.86 11.85
C LEU A 377 -2.10 -20.91 12.64
N ILE A 378 -1.17 -21.47 13.43
CA ILE A 378 -0.20 -20.64 14.17
C ILE A 378 0.70 -19.85 13.21
N LYS A 379 1.01 -20.39 12.04
CA LYS A 379 1.81 -19.68 11.02
C LYS A 379 1.03 -18.51 10.43
N GLU A 380 -0.23 -18.70 10.05
CA GLU A 380 -1.12 -17.61 9.59
C GLU A 380 -1.26 -16.52 10.68
N GLU A 381 -1.44 -16.92 11.94
CA GLU A 381 -1.48 -15.98 13.07
C GLU A 381 -0.14 -15.24 13.29
N ASN A 382 1.01 -15.86 12.97
CA ASN A 382 2.31 -15.18 13.02
C ASN A 382 2.41 -14.11 11.93
N GLU A 383 2.00 -14.43 10.70
CA GLU A 383 2.01 -13.50 9.57
C GLU A 383 1.11 -12.28 9.86
N GLN A 384 -0.06 -12.49 10.46
CA GLN A 384 -0.94 -11.40 10.90
C GLN A 384 -0.31 -10.51 11.99
N GLU A 385 0.47 -11.10 12.90
CA GLU A 385 1.12 -10.33 13.98
C GLU A 385 2.34 -9.55 13.47
N GLU A 386 3.04 -10.05 12.46
CA GLU A 386 4.09 -9.30 11.75
C GLU A 386 3.49 -8.04 11.11
N GLU A 387 2.35 -8.15 10.42
CA GLU A 387 1.64 -6.99 9.86
C GLU A 387 1.22 -5.98 10.95
N VAL A 388 0.72 -6.44 12.11
CA VAL A 388 0.40 -5.55 13.24
C VAL A 388 1.63 -4.74 13.68
N PHE A 389 2.79 -5.39 13.78
CA PHE A 389 4.02 -4.72 14.19
C PHE A 389 4.53 -3.75 13.11
N ASP A 390 4.42 -4.10 11.83
CA ASP A 390 4.73 -3.20 10.71
C ASP A 390 3.91 -1.90 10.83
N GLN A 391 2.60 -2.03 11.05
CA GLN A 391 1.72 -0.87 11.22
C GLN A 391 2.02 -0.05 12.48
N VAL A 392 2.45 -0.70 13.58
CA VAL A 392 2.94 0.02 14.77
C VAL A 392 4.20 0.83 14.45
N GLY A 393 5.13 0.26 13.70
CA GLY A 393 6.34 0.95 13.23
C GLY A 393 5.99 2.18 12.39
N GLU A 394 5.10 2.03 11.41
CA GLU A 394 4.64 3.09 10.52
C GLU A 394 3.96 4.25 11.26
N ILE A 395 3.05 3.96 12.21
CA ILE A 395 2.42 5.01 13.03
C ILE A 395 3.47 5.78 13.83
N LEU A 396 4.39 5.07 14.48
CA LEU A 396 5.43 5.71 15.30
C LEU A 396 6.37 6.56 14.43
N GLY A 397 6.78 6.05 13.27
CA GLY A 397 7.57 6.82 12.29
C GLY A 397 6.84 8.09 11.83
N THR A 398 5.56 7.98 11.49
CA THR A 398 4.71 9.14 11.13
C THR A 398 4.63 10.16 12.27
N LEU A 399 4.41 9.72 13.51
CA LEU A 399 4.36 10.61 14.68
C LEU A 399 5.71 11.29 14.95
N ILE A 400 6.82 10.55 14.88
CA ILE A 400 8.17 11.07 15.05
C ILE A 400 8.49 12.11 13.98
N LYS A 401 8.19 11.83 12.71
CA LYS A 401 8.40 12.76 11.59
C LYS A 401 7.55 14.03 11.71
N THR A 402 6.31 13.88 12.18
CA THR A 402 5.35 14.98 12.33
C THR A 402 5.73 15.91 13.49
N PHE A 403 6.00 15.36 14.67
CA PHE A 403 6.19 16.13 15.91
C PHE A 403 7.66 16.32 16.30
N LYS A 404 8.59 15.55 15.72
CA LYS A 404 10.03 15.65 15.93
C LYS A 404 10.38 15.63 17.43
N ALA A 405 11.21 16.56 17.88
CA ALA A 405 11.63 16.65 19.28
C ALA A 405 10.48 16.75 20.29
N SER A 406 9.30 17.26 19.89
CA SER A 406 8.11 17.31 20.75
C SER A 406 7.50 15.94 21.03
N PHE A 407 7.84 14.91 20.24
CA PHE A 407 7.40 13.53 20.48
C PHE A 407 8.24 12.81 21.55
N LEU A 408 9.44 13.29 21.85
CA LEU A 408 10.38 12.58 22.73
C LEU A 408 9.84 12.23 24.13
N PRO A 409 8.99 13.04 24.79
CA PRO A 409 8.36 12.63 26.05
C PRO A 409 7.48 11.38 25.91
N PHE A 410 6.80 11.20 24.77
CA PHE A 410 6.04 9.99 24.48
C PHE A 410 6.95 8.81 24.15
N PHE A 411 8.03 9.06 23.42
CA PHE A 411 9.05 8.04 23.14
C PHE A 411 9.72 7.54 24.43
N ASP A 412 9.98 8.42 25.42
CA ASP A 412 10.49 8.03 26.74
C ASP A 412 9.57 6.99 27.43
N GLU A 413 8.24 7.14 27.31
CA GLU A 413 7.26 6.20 27.84
C GLU A 413 7.19 4.89 27.02
N LEU A 414 7.33 4.97 25.69
CA LEU A 414 7.30 3.82 24.78
C LEU A 414 8.57 2.97 24.83
N SER A 415 9.70 3.56 25.22
CA SER A 415 11.02 2.91 25.21
C SER A 415 11.03 1.57 25.96
N SER A 416 10.31 1.45 27.09
CA SER A 416 10.22 0.18 27.83
C SER A 416 9.46 -0.94 27.10
N TYR A 417 8.60 -0.59 26.15
CA TYR A 417 7.85 -1.51 25.31
C TYR A 417 8.63 -1.90 24.06
N LEU A 418 9.43 -0.97 23.53
CA LEU A 418 10.24 -1.18 22.32
C LEU A 418 11.55 -1.91 22.60
N THR A 419 12.22 -1.63 23.73
CA THR A 419 13.53 -2.26 24.06
C THR A 419 13.50 -3.79 24.01
N PRO A 420 12.46 -4.49 24.51
CA PRO A 420 12.36 -5.96 24.38
C PRO A 420 12.37 -6.49 22.95
N MET A 421 11.95 -5.70 21.96
CA MET A 421 11.88 -6.11 20.54
C MET A 421 13.26 -6.31 19.92
N TRP A 422 14.32 -5.75 20.51
CA TRP A 422 15.71 -5.91 20.07
C TRP A 422 16.34 -7.26 20.44
N GLY A 423 15.64 -8.08 21.24
CA GLY A 423 16.15 -9.37 21.71
C GLY A 423 16.43 -10.36 20.57
N LYS A 424 17.48 -11.19 20.71
CA LYS A 424 17.78 -12.27 19.75
C LYS A 424 16.73 -13.38 19.71
N ASP A 425 15.88 -13.44 20.73
CA ASP A 425 14.71 -14.33 20.81
C ASP A 425 13.48 -13.79 20.06
N LYS A 426 13.58 -12.59 19.46
CA LYS A 426 12.52 -11.94 18.70
C LYS A 426 12.59 -12.28 17.21
N THR A 427 11.50 -12.07 16.48
CA THR A 427 11.50 -12.24 15.02
C THR A 427 12.42 -11.19 14.39
N PRO A 428 12.97 -11.46 13.19
CA PRO A 428 13.70 -10.45 12.44
C PRO A 428 12.88 -9.16 12.24
N GLU A 429 11.58 -9.30 12.03
CA GLU A 429 10.65 -8.18 11.84
C GLU A 429 10.56 -7.29 13.08
N GLU A 430 10.33 -7.87 14.28
CA GLU A 430 10.33 -7.13 15.54
C GLU A 430 11.65 -6.35 15.74
N ARG A 431 12.80 -6.98 15.43
CA ARG A 431 14.11 -6.32 15.55
C ARG A 431 14.24 -5.17 14.55
N ARG A 432 13.85 -5.40 13.28
CA ARG A 432 13.89 -4.41 12.21
C ARG A 432 13.08 -3.17 12.57
N ILE A 433 11.82 -3.35 12.98
CA ILE A 433 10.92 -2.25 13.36
C ILE A 433 11.49 -1.45 14.53
N ALA A 434 12.00 -2.12 15.56
CA ALA A 434 12.55 -1.43 16.72
C ALA A 434 13.78 -0.58 16.37
N ILE A 435 14.61 -1.05 15.42
CA ILE A 435 15.72 -0.29 14.85
C ILE A 435 15.18 0.91 14.05
N CYS A 436 14.26 0.70 13.11
CA CYS A 436 13.69 1.77 12.27
C CYS A 436 13.07 2.89 13.11
N ILE A 437 12.35 2.57 14.19
CA ILE A 437 11.80 3.58 15.11
C ILE A 437 12.92 4.41 15.76
N PHE A 438 14.02 3.79 16.17
CA PHE A 438 15.16 4.53 16.74
C PHE A 438 15.86 5.38 15.67
N ASP A 439 15.96 4.87 14.45
CA ASP A 439 16.55 5.59 13.32
C ASP A 439 15.76 6.86 13.01
N ASP A 440 14.42 6.78 12.99
CA ASP A 440 13.53 7.94 12.88
C ASP A 440 13.72 8.93 14.02
N VAL A 441 13.87 8.45 15.27
CA VAL A 441 14.16 9.33 16.41
C VAL A 441 15.49 10.05 16.19
N ALA A 442 16.55 9.33 15.79
CA ALA A 442 17.86 9.89 15.55
C ALA A 442 17.86 10.92 14.40
N GLU A 443 17.17 10.61 13.31
CA GLU A 443 17.13 11.45 12.10
C GLU A 443 16.26 12.70 12.28
N GLN A 444 15.05 12.51 12.82
CA GLN A 444 14.05 13.59 12.91
C GLN A 444 14.26 14.48 14.14
N CYS A 445 14.84 13.95 15.22
CA CYS A 445 15.08 14.71 16.46
C CYS A 445 16.52 15.20 16.64
N ARG A 446 17.49 14.62 15.91
CA ARG A 446 18.90 15.06 15.84
C ARG A 446 19.54 15.26 17.22
N GLU A 447 19.99 16.48 17.55
CA GLU A 447 20.65 16.80 18.83
C GLU A 447 19.83 16.38 20.05
N ALA A 448 18.49 16.44 19.98
CA ALA A 448 17.63 16.03 21.07
C ALA A 448 17.61 14.50 21.28
N ALA A 449 17.94 13.71 20.26
CA ALA A 449 18.03 12.25 20.33
C ALA A 449 19.32 11.75 21.00
N LEU A 450 20.35 12.61 21.15
CA LEU A 450 21.65 12.19 21.70
C LEU A 450 21.54 11.57 23.10
N LYS A 451 20.54 11.95 23.89
CA LYS A 451 20.29 11.38 25.23
C LYS A 451 19.98 9.88 25.20
N TYR A 452 19.60 9.33 24.04
CA TYR A 452 19.27 7.92 23.85
C TYR A 452 20.45 7.08 23.35
N TYR A 453 21.51 7.72 22.85
CA TYR A 453 22.59 7.01 22.15
C TYR A 453 23.31 5.99 23.04
N ASP A 454 23.52 6.32 24.33
CA ASP A 454 24.13 5.40 25.30
C ASP A 454 23.32 4.10 25.48
N THR A 455 22.01 4.16 25.26
CA THR A 455 21.11 3.01 25.40
C THR A 455 21.02 2.22 24.09
N PHE A 456 20.79 2.87 22.96
CA PHE A 456 20.45 2.17 21.71
C PHE A 456 21.63 1.87 20.78
N LEU A 457 22.70 2.69 20.77
CA LEU A 457 23.84 2.45 19.89
C LEU A 457 24.53 1.09 20.09
N PRO A 458 24.67 0.55 21.32
CA PRO A 458 25.23 -0.79 21.50
C PRO A 458 24.43 -1.86 20.76
N PHE A 459 23.10 -1.79 20.80
CA PHE A 459 22.23 -2.74 20.11
C PHE A 459 22.28 -2.53 18.58
N LEU A 460 22.31 -1.28 18.13
CA LEU A 460 22.42 -0.93 16.71
C LEU A 460 23.74 -1.46 16.09
N LEU A 461 24.86 -1.27 16.79
CA LEU A 461 26.17 -1.79 16.37
C LEU A 461 26.20 -3.32 16.29
N GLU A 462 25.51 -4.01 17.20
CA GLU A 462 25.36 -5.46 17.14
C GLU A 462 24.50 -5.89 15.94
N ALA A 463 23.37 -5.23 15.71
CA ALA A 463 22.43 -5.52 14.63
C ALA A 463 23.02 -5.28 13.22
N CYS A 464 24.04 -4.44 13.08
CA CYS A 464 24.77 -4.26 11.82
C CYS A 464 25.32 -5.58 11.25
N ASN A 465 25.49 -6.61 12.08
CA ASN A 465 25.93 -7.94 11.65
C ASN A 465 24.90 -9.03 12.00
N ASP A 466 23.61 -8.70 12.06
CA ASP A 466 22.53 -9.67 12.18
C ASP A 466 22.57 -10.68 11.01
N GLU A 467 21.97 -11.86 11.18
CA GLU A 467 21.88 -12.89 10.14
C GLU A 467 20.88 -12.50 9.04
N ASN A 468 19.81 -11.78 9.41
CA ASN A 468 18.80 -11.31 8.48
C ASN A 468 19.26 -10.01 7.76
N PRO A 469 19.17 -9.94 6.42
CA PRO A 469 19.62 -8.78 5.65
C PRO A 469 18.82 -7.50 5.92
N ASP A 470 17.52 -7.59 6.17
CA ASP A 470 16.66 -6.42 6.42
C ASP A 470 17.00 -5.77 7.77
N VAL A 471 17.29 -6.59 8.79
CA VAL A 471 17.80 -6.10 10.08
C VAL A 471 19.16 -5.44 9.91
N ARG A 472 20.06 -6.02 9.09
CA ARG A 472 21.34 -5.38 8.78
C ARG A 472 21.15 -4.05 8.07
N GLN A 473 20.25 -3.99 7.08
CA GLN A 473 19.95 -2.77 6.32
C GLN A 473 19.50 -1.64 7.24
N ALA A 474 18.49 -1.90 8.08
CA ALA A 474 18.02 -0.93 9.07
C ALA A 474 19.17 -0.49 9.99
N ALA A 475 19.94 -1.44 10.54
CA ALA A 475 20.99 -1.12 11.48
C ALA A 475 22.11 -0.25 10.89
N VAL A 476 22.54 -0.53 9.64
CA VAL A 476 23.59 0.28 9.00
C VAL A 476 23.06 1.64 8.53
N TYR A 477 21.77 1.75 8.18
CA TYR A 477 21.11 3.04 7.93
C TYR A 477 21.16 3.91 9.20
N GLY A 478 20.65 3.39 10.32
CA GLY A 478 20.71 4.03 11.62
C GLY A 478 22.11 4.44 12.04
N LEU A 479 23.09 3.56 11.83
CA LEU A 479 24.49 3.85 12.15
C LEU A 479 25.02 5.05 11.33
N GLY A 480 24.61 5.14 10.06
CA GLY A 480 24.90 6.28 9.21
C GLY A 480 24.25 7.58 9.71
N VAL A 481 22.98 7.53 10.10
CA VAL A 481 22.25 8.66 10.70
C VAL A 481 22.94 9.12 12.00
N CYS A 482 23.33 8.19 12.86
CA CYS A 482 24.06 8.49 14.08
C CYS A 482 25.45 9.07 13.82
N ALA A 483 26.14 8.66 12.76
CA ALA A 483 27.40 9.27 12.35
C ALA A 483 27.21 10.70 11.82
N GLU A 484 26.08 11.01 11.18
CA GLU A 484 25.80 12.33 10.65
C GLU A 484 25.39 13.32 11.75
N TYR A 485 24.49 12.92 12.65
CA TYR A 485 23.90 13.82 13.66
C TYR A 485 24.46 13.63 15.08
N GLY A 486 25.26 12.59 15.32
CA GLY A 486 25.77 12.21 16.65
C GLY A 486 26.90 13.09 17.20
N GLY A 487 27.59 13.84 16.34
CA GLY A 487 28.65 14.77 16.73
C GLY A 487 29.70 14.12 17.66
N SER A 488 30.06 14.79 18.76
CA SER A 488 31.08 14.27 19.69
C SER A 488 30.65 13.01 20.44
N VAL A 489 29.34 12.72 20.53
CA VAL A 489 28.82 11.52 21.21
C VAL A 489 29.13 10.26 20.40
N PHE A 490 29.07 10.34 19.07
CA PHE A 490 29.40 9.22 18.19
C PHE A 490 30.91 8.99 18.02
N LYS A 491 31.72 10.04 18.20
CA LYS A 491 33.17 10.01 17.96
C LYS A 491 33.92 8.82 18.60
N PRO A 492 33.65 8.40 19.86
CA PRO A 492 34.32 7.24 20.47
C PRO A 492 33.97 5.90 19.79
N LEU A 493 32.86 5.83 19.07
CA LEU A 493 32.31 4.61 18.47
C LEU A 493 32.72 4.45 16.99
N VAL A 494 33.33 5.46 16.38
CA VAL A 494 33.73 5.45 14.95
C VAL A 494 34.56 4.22 14.58
N GLY A 495 35.50 3.80 15.44
CA GLY A 495 36.34 2.63 15.17
C GLY A 495 35.53 1.32 15.11
N GLU A 496 34.58 1.14 16.04
CA GLU A 496 33.69 -0.02 16.05
C GLU A 496 32.71 0.04 14.87
N ALA A 497 32.13 1.21 14.59
CA ALA A 497 31.25 1.43 13.45
C ALA A 497 31.93 1.03 12.12
N LEU A 498 33.17 1.47 11.89
CA LEU A 498 33.94 1.07 10.70
C LEU A 498 34.17 -0.45 10.64
N SER A 499 34.45 -1.09 11.77
CA SER A 499 34.61 -2.55 11.85
C SER A 499 33.32 -3.26 11.41
N ARG A 500 32.17 -2.83 11.95
CA ARG A 500 30.85 -3.40 11.64
C ARG A 500 30.45 -3.20 10.19
N LEU A 501 30.59 -2.00 9.65
CA LEU A 501 30.31 -1.69 8.25
C LEU A 501 31.19 -2.51 7.30
N ASN A 502 32.47 -2.67 7.63
CA ASN A 502 33.39 -3.46 6.80
C ASN A 502 33.01 -4.94 6.74
N VAL A 503 32.38 -5.51 7.78
CA VAL A 503 31.83 -6.88 7.72
C VAL A 503 30.71 -6.98 6.70
N VAL A 504 29.78 -6.02 6.67
CA VAL A 504 28.66 -5.99 5.70
C VAL A 504 29.17 -5.77 4.28
N ILE A 505 30.04 -4.78 4.09
CA ILE A 505 30.61 -4.43 2.77
C ILE A 505 31.42 -5.59 2.18
N ARG A 506 32.11 -6.38 3.01
CA ARG A 506 32.92 -7.52 2.57
C ARG A 506 32.19 -8.86 2.64
N HIS A 507 30.89 -8.86 2.91
CA HIS A 507 30.12 -10.09 2.94
C HIS A 507 30.26 -10.81 1.58
N PRO A 508 30.52 -12.13 1.52
CA PRO A 508 30.76 -12.84 0.26
C PRO A 508 29.63 -12.66 -0.77
N ASN A 509 28.41 -12.50 -0.27
CA ASN A 509 27.19 -12.35 -1.05
C ASN A 509 26.65 -10.91 -1.03
N ALA A 510 27.46 -9.91 -0.68
CA ALA A 510 27.00 -8.54 -0.45
C ALA A 510 26.25 -7.93 -1.65
N LEU A 511 26.58 -8.34 -2.88
CA LEU A 511 25.99 -7.83 -4.12
C LEU A 511 24.87 -8.72 -4.68
N GLU A 512 24.45 -9.76 -3.96
CA GLU A 512 23.27 -10.57 -4.33
C GLU A 512 21.98 -9.82 -3.98
N ALA A 513 20.87 -10.19 -4.63
CA ALA A 513 19.57 -9.49 -4.51
C ALA A 513 19.12 -9.31 -3.06
N ASP A 514 19.31 -10.33 -2.22
CA ASP A 514 18.89 -10.32 -0.82
C ASP A 514 19.76 -9.40 0.06
N ASN A 515 20.97 -9.05 -0.37
CA ASN A 515 21.95 -8.32 0.45
C ASN A 515 22.30 -6.93 -0.06
N VAL A 516 21.98 -6.63 -1.32
CA VAL A 516 22.42 -5.41 -2.00
C VAL A 516 21.93 -4.15 -1.30
N MET A 517 20.72 -4.18 -0.71
CA MET A 517 20.17 -3.05 0.05
C MET A 517 21.00 -2.77 1.31
N ALA A 518 21.36 -3.80 2.07
CA ALA A 518 22.22 -3.67 3.24
C ALA A 518 23.65 -3.23 2.87
N TYR A 519 24.19 -3.72 1.74
CA TYR A 519 25.49 -3.28 1.21
C TYR A 519 25.48 -1.79 0.88
N ASP A 520 24.49 -1.34 0.10
CA ASP A 520 24.37 0.05 -0.34
C ASP A 520 24.22 1.01 0.85
N ASN A 521 23.36 0.67 1.82
CA ASN A 521 23.20 1.44 3.05
C ASN A 521 24.50 1.45 3.89
N ALA A 522 25.25 0.35 3.94
CA ALA A 522 26.55 0.31 4.64
C ALA A 522 27.61 1.20 3.95
N VAL A 523 27.64 1.23 2.62
CA VAL A 523 28.52 2.13 1.84
C VAL A 523 28.12 3.59 2.07
N SER A 524 26.82 3.88 2.16
CA SER A 524 26.34 5.22 2.51
C SER A 524 26.73 5.65 3.92
N ALA A 525 26.54 4.78 4.92
CA ALA A 525 26.97 5.04 6.30
C ALA A 525 28.48 5.27 6.40
N LEU A 526 29.29 4.50 5.65
CA LEU A 526 30.73 4.72 5.54
C LEU A 526 31.06 6.09 4.96
N GLY A 527 30.31 6.53 3.95
CA GLY A 527 30.39 7.87 3.38
C GLY A 527 30.10 8.95 4.42
N LYS A 528 29.00 8.81 5.17
CA LYS A 528 28.65 9.73 6.27
C LYS A 528 29.78 9.83 7.31
N ILE A 529 30.39 8.71 7.72
CA ILE A 529 31.56 8.71 8.61
C ILE A 529 32.75 9.46 7.98
N CYS A 530 33.04 9.25 6.69
CA CYS A 530 34.12 9.97 5.99
C CYS A 530 33.93 11.50 6.00
N GLN A 531 32.68 11.96 5.95
CA GLN A 531 32.35 13.38 5.92
C GLN A 531 32.29 14.02 7.31
N PHE A 532 31.60 13.39 8.26
CA PHE A 532 31.32 14.01 9.56
C PHE A 532 32.34 13.66 10.64
N HIS A 533 33.12 12.58 10.45
CA HIS A 533 34.11 12.09 11.41
C HIS A 533 35.50 11.90 10.82
N ARG A 534 35.86 12.68 9.78
CA ARG A 534 37.17 12.61 9.08
C ARG A 534 38.38 12.63 10.04
N ASP A 535 38.33 13.44 11.09
CA ASP A 535 39.42 13.58 12.08
C ASP A 535 39.54 12.38 13.03
N SER A 536 38.64 11.40 12.92
CA SER A 536 38.57 10.22 13.79
C SER A 536 38.89 8.92 13.05
N ILE A 537 39.29 9.01 11.77
CA ILE A 537 39.60 7.86 10.91
C ILE A 537 40.95 8.04 10.22
N ASP A 538 41.54 6.94 9.76
CA ASP A 538 42.63 7.00 8.79
C ASP A 538 42.07 7.34 7.41
N SER A 539 41.80 8.62 7.17
CA SER A 539 41.15 9.10 5.95
C SER A 539 41.90 8.73 4.67
N ALA A 540 43.23 8.57 4.74
CA ALA A 540 44.06 8.14 3.63
C ALA A 540 43.80 6.68 3.20
N GLN A 541 43.23 5.86 4.08
CA GLN A 541 42.82 4.48 3.77
C GLN A 541 41.32 4.36 3.53
N VAL A 542 40.51 5.01 4.38
CA VAL A 542 39.06 4.81 4.40
C VAL A 542 38.37 5.50 3.22
N VAL A 543 38.76 6.72 2.85
CA VAL A 543 38.13 7.45 1.74
C VAL A 543 38.35 6.74 0.39
N PRO A 544 39.57 6.27 0.04
CA PRO A 544 39.76 5.47 -1.17
C PRO A 544 39.01 4.13 -1.15
N ALA A 545 38.90 3.49 0.01
CA ALA A 545 38.12 2.24 0.14
C ALA A 545 36.62 2.48 -0.13
N TRP A 546 36.07 3.57 0.41
CA TRP A 546 34.70 4.00 0.13
C TRP A 546 34.48 4.29 -1.36
N LEU A 547 35.36 5.08 -1.99
CA LEU A 547 35.28 5.39 -3.43
C LEU A 547 35.28 4.12 -4.31
N ASN A 548 36.01 3.08 -3.90
CA ASN A 548 36.04 1.82 -4.63
C ASN A 548 34.72 1.06 -4.62
N CYS A 549 33.84 1.31 -3.64
CA CYS A 549 32.51 0.71 -3.56
C CYS A 549 31.48 1.36 -4.50
N LEU A 550 31.79 2.54 -5.06
CA LEU A 550 30.86 3.30 -5.90
C LEU A 550 30.90 2.87 -7.38
N PRO A 551 29.82 3.07 -8.16
CA PRO A 551 28.50 3.51 -7.72
C PRO A 551 27.71 2.39 -7.02
N ILE A 552 26.85 2.78 -6.09
CA ILE A 552 25.82 1.90 -5.53
C ILE A 552 24.52 1.99 -6.36
N LYS A 553 23.71 0.93 -6.38
CA LYS A 553 22.62 0.78 -7.37
C LYS A 553 21.37 0.02 -6.92
N GLY A 554 21.46 -0.78 -5.87
CA GLY A 554 20.33 -1.49 -5.29
C GLY A 554 19.37 -0.52 -4.61
N ASP A 555 19.88 0.25 -3.63
CA ASP A 555 19.09 1.26 -2.93
C ASP A 555 19.17 2.60 -3.67
N LEU A 556 18.09 2.93 -4.40
CA LEU A 556 18.01 4.16 -5.19
C LEU A 556 17.92 5.43 -4.35
N ILE A 557 17.50 5.35 -3.08
CA ILE A 557 17.43 6.48 -2.17
C ILE A 557 18.86 6.80 -1.71
N GLU A 558 19.56 5.80 -1.18
CA GLU A 558 20.94 5.97 -0.72
C GLU A 558 21.91 6.26 -1.89
N ALA A 559 21.65 5.71 -3.08
CA ALA A 559 22.43 6.05 -4.27
C ALA A 559 22.42 7.55 -4.55
N LYS A 560 21.27 8.22 -4.45
CA LYS A 560 21.19 9.68 -4.66
C LYS A 560 22.02 10.44 -3.63
N VAL A 561 21.96 10.03 -2.36
CA VAL A 561 22.72 10.64 -1.25
C VAL A 561 24.23 10.49 -1.46
N VAL A 562 24.68 9.27 -1.72
CA VAL A 562 26.11 8.93 -1.86
C VAL A 562 26.74 9.58 -3.09
N HIS A 563 26.02 9.62 -4.22
CA HIS A 563 26.53 10.26 -5.43
C HIS A 563 26.54 11.79 -5.32
N GLU A 564 25.61 12.38 -4.58
CA GLU A 564 25.65 13.80 -4.22
C GLU A 564 26.85 14.12 -3.32
N GLN A 565 27.11 13.25 -2.34
CA GLN A 565 28.27 13.35 -1.46
C GLN A 565 29.57 13.30 -2.27
N LEU A 566 29.71 12.37 -3.22
CA LEU A 566 30.87 12.28 -4.09
C LEU A 566 31.10 13.58 -4.86
N CYS A 567 30.05 14.18 -5.45
CA CYS A 567 30.14 15.49 -6.12
C CYS A 567 30.70 16.55 -5.16
N SER A 568 30.17 16.60 -3.94
CA SER A 568 30.58 17.57 -2.93
C SER A 568 32.05 17.43 -2.54
N MET A 569 32.55 16.19 -2.42
CA MET A 569 33.97 15.93 -2.13
C MET A 569 34.89 16.30 -3.30
N VAL A 570 34.45 16.10 -4.55
CA VAL A 570 35.19 16.53 -5.75
C VAL A 570 35.25 18.05 -5.86
N GLU A 571 34.12 18.74 -5.65
CA GLU A 571 34.04 20.21 -5.69
C GLU A 571 34.97 20.88 -4.67
N ARG A 572 35.09 20.29 -3.48
CA ARG A 572 36.04 20.75 -2.44
C ARG A 572 37.49 20.37 -2.71
N SER A 573 37.75 19.55 -3.73
CA SER A 573 39.08 19.02 -4.04
C SER A 573 39.70 18.25 -2.86
N ASP A 574 38.91 17.40 -2.20
CA ASP A 574 39.34 16.60 -1.06
C ASP A 574 40.58 15.74 -1.42
N VAL A 575 41.71 15.97 -0.71
CA VAL A 575 43.03 15.40 -1.06
C VAL A 575 43.02 13.87 -1.05
N GLU A 576 42.44 13.26 -0.02
CA GLU A 576 42.36 11.80 0.12
C GLU A 576 41.43 11.15 -0.91
N LEU A 577 40.43 11.89 -1.43
CA LEU A 577 39.54 11.40 -2.49
C LEU A 577 40.26 11.37 -3.84
N LEU A 578 40.95 12.45 -4.20
CA LEU A 578 41.68 12.54 -5.47
C LEU A 578 42.94 11.66 -5.45
N GLY A 579 43.53 11.50 -4.26
CA GLY A 579 44.78 10.79 -4.04
C GLY A 579 46.01 11.57 -4.54
N PRO A 580 47.23 11.13 -4.17
CA PRO A 580 48.46 11.72 -4.68
C PRO A 580 48.48 11.78 -6.21
N ASN A 581 48.79 12.95 -6.77
CA ASN A 581 48.79 13.20 -8.22
C ASN A 581 47.49 12.81 -8.94
N ASN A 582 46.34 12.93 -8.28
CA ASN A 582 45.02 12.59 -8.83
C ASN A 582 44.88 11.12 -9.26
N GLN A 583 45.59 10.19 -8.60
CA GLN A 583 45.60 8.78 -8.99
C GLN A 583 44.23 8.09 -8.96
N TYR A 584 43.27 8.59 -8.18
CA TYR A 584 41.92 8.02 -8.09
C TYR A 584 40.90 8.69 -9.02
N LEU A 585 41.32 9.74 -9.74
CA LEU A 585 40.46 10.43 -10.69
C LEU A 585 39.82 9.51 -11.75
N PRO A 586 40.52 8.49 -12.31
CA PRO A 586 39.87 7.57 -13.26
C PRO A 586 38.65 6.86 -12.68
N LYS A 587 38.70 6.46 -11.40
CA LYS A 587 37.57 5.82 -10.72
C LYS A 587 36.41 6.80 -10.54
N ILE A 588 36.69 8.04 -10.14
CA ILE A 588 35.66 9.10 -9.99
C ILE A 588 34.93 9.33 -11.32
N VAL A 589 35.68 9.45 -12.42
CA VAL A 589 35.09 9.64 -13.75
C VAL A 589 34.27 8.42 -14.19
N ALA A 590 34.72 7.20 -13.86
CA ALA A 590 33.96 5.99 -14.14
C ALA A 590 32.62 5.96 -13.40
N VAL A 591 32.61 6.33 -12.11
CA VAL A 591 31.39 6.45 -11.30
C VAL A 591 30.44 7.48 -11.92
N PHE A 592 30.93 8.69 -12.26
CA PHE A 592 30.10 9.71 -12.90
C PHE A 592 29.54 9.24 -14.23
N ALA A 593 30.34 8.59 -15.07
CA ALA A 593 29.89 8.06 -16.35
C ALA A 593 28.74 7.06 -16.18
N GLU A 594 28.86 6.16 -15.21
CA GLU A 594 27.89 5.11 -14.94
C GLU A 594 26.58 5.67 -14.39
N VAL A 595 26.66 6.61 -13.43
CA VAL A 595 25.48 7.31 -12.91
C VAL A 595 24.77 8.10 -14.01
N LEU A 596 25.52 8.80 -14.86
CA LEU A 596 24.96 9.54 -15.99
C LEU A 596 24.31 8.64 -17.04
N CYS A 597 24.80 7.40 -17.23
CA CYS A 597 24.16 6.41 -18.10
C CYS A 597 22.82 5.92 -17.54
N ALA A 598 22.72 5.75 -16.22
CA ALA A 598 21.49 5.34 -15.54
C ALA A 598 20.45 6.48 -15.41
N GLY A 599 20.84 7.73 -15.68
CA GLY A 599 19.93 8.88 -15.65
C GLY A 599 19.47 9.23 -14.23
N LYS A 600 18.15 9.44 -14.05
CA LYS A 600 17.56 9.93 -12.78
C LYS A 600 17.36 8.85 -11.72
N GLU A 601 17.70 7.59 -12.03
CA GLU A 601 17.54 6.48 -11.10
C GLU A 601 18.55 6.59 -9.94
N LEU A 602 19.83 6.81 -10.27
CA LEU A 602 20.94 6.80 -9.31
C LEU A 602 21.31 8.18 -8.76
N ALA A 603 20.75 9.26 -9.30
CA ALA A 603 21.05 10.63 -8.92
C ALA A 603 19.87 11.58 -9.19
N THR A 604 19.76 12.65 -8.39
CA THR A 604 18.80 13.74 -8.66
C THR A 604 19.23 14.55 -9.89
N GLU A 605 18.31 15.31 -10.49
CA GLU A 605 18.63 16.20 -11.62
C GLU A 605 19.73 17.22 -11.28
N GLN A 606 19.72 17.71 -10.04
CA GLN A 606 20.74 18.62 -9.53
C GLN A 606 22.10 17.93 -9.46
N THR A 607 22.15 16.70 -8.91
CA THR A 607 23.39 15.91 -8.82
C THR A 607 23.93 15.56 -10.21
N VAL A 608 23.07 15.15 -11.16
CA VAL A 608 23.44 14.93 -12.57
C VAL A 608 24.07 16.20 -13.16
N SER A 609 23.46 17.36 -12.95
CA SER A 609 23.98 18.64 -13.45
C SER A 609 25.35 18.97 -12.85
N ARG A 610 25.55 18.70 -11.56
CA ARG A 610 26.85 18.87 -10.87
C ARG A 610 27.93 17.96 -11.46
N MET A 611 27.62 16.68 -11.68
CA MET A 611 28.54 15.73 -12.32
C MET A 611 29.00 16.21 -13.70
N ILE A 612 28.07 16.68 -14.54
CA ILE A 612 28.38 17.19 -15.88
C ILE A 612 29.32 18.39 -15.80
N ASN A 613 29.04 19.34 -14.91
CA ASN A 613 29.87 20.54 -14.74
C ASN A 613 31.28 20.19 -14.24
N LEU A 614 31.39 19.25 -13.30
CA LEU A 614 32.67 18.74 -12.81
C LEU A 614 33.47 18.06 -13.92
N LEU A 615 32.84 17.23 -14.76
CA LEU A 615 33.51 16.60 -15.89
C LEU A 615 34.02 17.63 -16.91
N ARG A 616 33.23 18.68 -17.22
CA ARG A 616 33.66 19.79 -18.08
C ARG A 616 34.84 20.55 -17.47
N GLN A 617 34.81 20.81 -16.17
CA GLN A 617 35.91 21.47 -15.46
C GLN A 617 37.20 20.64 -15.49
N LEU A 618 37.09 19.32 -15.26
CA LEU A 618 38.22 18.39 -15.35
C LEU A 618 38.81 18.37 -16.77
N GLN A 619 37.97 18.40 -17.81
CA GLN A 619 38.41 18.46 -19.21
C GLN A 619 39.22 19.73 -19.52
N GLN A 620 38.88 20.85 -18.90
CA GLN A 620 39.58 22.13 -19.11
C GLN A 620 40.88 22.26 -18.29
N THR A 621 40.94 21.60 -17.13
CA THR A 621 42.01 21.82 -16.13
C THR A 621 43.11 20.77 -16.18
N LEU A 622 42.83 19.57 -16.69
CA LEU A 622 43.79 18.46 -16.68
C LEU A 622 44.61 18.37 -17.97
N PRO A 623 45.86 17.85 -17.90
CA PRO A 623 46.66 17.58 -19.09
C PRO A 623 45.97 16.61 -20.06
N PRO A 624 46.08 16.82 -21.38
CA PRO A 624 45.45 15.93 -22.39
C PRO A 624 45.83 14.45 -22.24
N SER A 625 47.07 14.16 -21.82
CA SER A 625 47.53 12.79 -21.56
C SER A 625 46.82 12.13 -20.39
N THR A 626 46.53 12.88 -19.33
CA THR A 626 45.80 12.39 -18.15
C THR A 626 44.34 12.15 -18.48
N LEU A 627 43.71 13.07 -19.23
CA LEU A 627 42.35 12.91 -19.72
C LEU A 627 42.20 11.70 -20.64
N ALA A 628 43.13 11.52 -21.59
CA ALA A 628 43.13 10.37 -22.50
C ALA A 628 43.27 9.04 -21.74
N SER A 629 44.16 8.99 -20.74
CA SER A 629 44.32 7.81 -19.87
C SER A 629 43.03 7.50 -19.12
N THR A 630 42.42 8.50 -18.48
CA THR A 630 41.16 8.37 -17.73
C THR A 630 39.99 7.93 -18.63
N TRP A 631 39.91 8.44 -19.86
CA TRP A 631 38.86 8.04 -20.79
C TRP A 631 39.01 6.62 -21.30
N SER A 632 40.27 6.21 -21.54
CA SER A 632 40.57 4.88 -22.04
C SER A 632 40.27 3.76 -21.04
N SER A 633 40.17 4.07 -19.73
CA SER A 633 39.80 3.09 -18.70
C SER A 633 38.30 2.80 -18.61
N LEU A 634 37.46 3.52 -19.36
CA LEU A 634 36.00 3.39 -19.32
C LEU A 634 35.50 2.35 -20.34
N GLY A 635 34.36 1.71 -20.05
CA GLY A 635 33.70 0.82 -21.00
C GLY A 635 33.13 1.56 -22.23
N PRO A 636 32.87 0.87 -23.36
CA PRO A 636 32.42 1.52 -24.60
C PRO A 636 31.14 2.35 -24.44
N GLN A 637 30.15 1.87 -23.68
CA GLN A 637 28.90 2.59 -23.43
C GLN A 637 29.14 3.87 -22.61
N GLN A 638 29.98 3.79 -21.57
CA GLN A 638 30.35 4.94 -20.74
C GLN A 638 31.10 6.01 -21.55
N GLN A 639 32.03 5.61 -22.42
CA GLN A 639 32.74 6.53 -23.31
C GLN A 639 31.80 7.27 -24.25
N LEU A 640 30.84 6.56 -24.86
CA LEU A 640 29.84 7.14 -25.75
C LEU A 640 28.91 8.11 -25.02
N ALA A 641 28.40 7.72 -23.85
CA ALA A 641 27.54 8.55 -23.03
C ALA A 641 28.23 9.85 -22.65
N LEU A 642 29.46 9.76 -22.17
CA LEU A 642 30.23 10.94 -21.79
C LEU A 642 30.61 11.81 -23.00
N GLN A 643 30.95 11.23 -24.16
CA GLN A 643 31.19 12.01 -25.38
C GLN A 643 29.95 12.79 -25.79
N SER A 644 28.77 12.16 -25.75
CA SER A 644 27.49 12.82 -26.02
C SER A 644 27.26 13.99 -25.05
N ILE A 645 27.41 13.76 -23.75
CA ILE A 645 27.17 14.74 -22.69
C ILE A 645 28.13 15.93 -22.75
N LEU A 646 29.41 15.69 -23.02
CA LEU A 646 30.42 16.76 -23.10
C LEU A 646 30.43 17.50 -24.44
N SER A 647 29.72 16.99 -25.45
CA SER A 647 29.55 17.65 -26.76
C SER A 647 28.37 18.62 -26.81
N GLN A 648 27.48 18.55 -25.81
CA GLN A 648 26.40 19.52 -25.55
C GLN A 648 26.91 20.63 -24.65
#